data_AF-A0AAW6VR44-F1
#
_entry.id   AF-A0AAW6VR44-F1
#
_cell.length_a   1.000
_cell.length_b   1.000
_cell.length_c   1.000
_cell.angle_alpha   90.00
_cell.angle_beta   90.00
_cell.angle_gamma   90.00
#
_symmetry.space_group_name_H-M   'P 1'
#
loop_
_entity.id
_entity.type
_entity.pdbx_description
1 polymer ?
#
loop_
_entity_poly.entity_id
_entity_poly.type
_entity_poly.pdbx_seq_one_letter_code
_entity_poly.pdbx_strand_id
1 'polypeptide(L)'
;MLETQNSHYEIFLASRFEEFKELRKILREKINQYKFMKAIDLNNNEASTRSPLAESLFYAKKSEVMILLVGESYGTIPDGEELSYTHLEYKEAIKDNSNTRVLVFCIGKSYKSIIEYSDDINMSNWQRELERNHRIKKFEDTDNVKDIAEKISVDLLTSLYELNLINNKDLNLNTVDLEIIENNVDDEFLLEDSDSILLDNQYQEDEEINLIIDNNDKIEGFELLKIPNKLAAIEQKQEAQYAIDIRDYSTAIKHLKKALDLKPLDFETNYWLAKLYITSAKKSLFFEIEEYLLRAAKIAEKNNNIYRASHCYLLIVQASIFSDKKHEGEKYIKLAEELTKNFAKVYYEKAKFLFSFNENFEAKQAIDECLRIKMDFLEQINSDPFFIPYKNEIDEHFKEMKSKLYKTTEAILYNTNNIREIFNMPIYNFNISKNSITELWGNARRGIISQYKIIINNLKILSNDSIDKFESEKIILENELNEKNKKLKISFDESIYKLEKDKINKIEIIDKKAKNDTFISITKRNNMFFVLGTLVLLSILFYKNNYNLFIFTFISSILTISAIYYFTRQVKKIFKNKNLEIQKINNSFLAEEERFLSDKLYKEKNYENQFNLTLKSINYKINEYKINIKNIKKAIEIFESKSLTLSEAKFIPFKSLNKARTGSIIRVHKYSKKLESDFEIEILEDFLSEYEIEKIFDEENNIKYSFLAKVKSKFKNKMILSRLEAYFE
;
A
#
# COMPACT_ATOMS: atom_id res chain seq x y z
N MET A 1 -36.66 -17.98 28.49
CA MET A 1 -37.25 -19.21 27.92
C MET A 1 -38.55 -18.85 27.21
N LEU A 2 -38.48 -18.71 25.88
CA LEU A 2 -39.60 -18.78 24.94
C LEU A 2 -39.00 -19.37 23.64
N GLU A 3 -38.54 -20.62 23.74
CA GLU A 3 -38.30 -21.47 22.58
C GLU A 3 -39.68 -21.84 22.02
N THR A 4 -40.14 -21.11 21.00
CA THR A 4 -41.13 -21.51 19.97
C THR A 4 -41.50 -20.27 19.13
N GLN A 5 -40.50 -19.60 18.55
CA GLN A 5 -40.74 -18.77 17.36
C GLN A 5 -40.48 -19.67 16.15
N ASN A 6 -41.39 -19.66 15.17
CA ASN A 6 -41.31 -20.45 13.94
C ASN A 6 -39.87 -20.54 13.42
N SER A 7 -39.21 -21.70 13.58
CA SER A 7 -37.82 -21.87 13.17
C SER A 7 -37.63 -21.96 11.65
N HIS A 8 -38.70 -21.77 10.89
CA HIS A 8 -38.74 -21.91 9.43
C HIS A 8 -39.50 -20.73 8.81
N TYR A 9 -39.04 -20.25 7.65
CA TYR A 9 -39.79 -19.34 6.78
C TYR A 9 -40.92 -20.11 6.08
N GLU A 10 -42.15 -19.64 6.20
CA GLU A 10 -43.34 -20.23 5.60
C GLU A 10 -43.49 -19.70 4.16
N ILE A 11 -43.42 -20.60 3.17
CA ILE A 11 -43.56 -20.28 1.74
C ILE A 11 -44.91 -20.82 1.26
N PHE A 12 -45.85 -19.92 0.95
CA PHE A 12 -47.19 -20.29 0.50
C PHE A 12 -47.22 -20.56 -1.00
N LEU A 13 -47.69 -21.75 -1.40
CA LEU A 13 -47.89 -22.09 -2.82
C LEU A 13 -49.34 -21.85 -3.21
N ALA A 14 -49.60 -20.81 -3.99
CA ALA A 14 -50.93 -20.46 -4.47
C ALA A 14 -51.05 -20.79 -5.96
N SER A 15 -51.97 -21.67 -6.30
CA SER A 15 -52.25 -22.02 -7.70
C SER A 15 -53.52 -22.84 -7.81
N ARG A 16 -53.97 -23.07 -9.04
CA ARG A 16 -54.90 -24.15 -9.32
C ARG A 16 -54.20 -25.50 -9.09
N PHE A 17 -54.76 -26.35 -8.20
CA PHE A 17 -54.11 -27.59 -7.78
C PHE A 17 -53.87 -28.59 -8.90
N GLU A 18 -54.92 -28.93 -9.65
CA GLU A 18 -54.83 -29.97 -10.69
C GLU A 18 -53.96 -29.54 -11.87
N GLU A 19 -53.99 -28.26 -12.23
CA GLU A 19 -53.21 -27.70 -13.35
C GLU A 19 -51.70 -27.76 -13.07
N PHE A 20 -51.28 -27.45 -11.84
CA PHE A 20 -49.86 -27.36 -11.46
C PHE A 20 -49.39 -28.49 -10.55
N LYS A 21 -50.10 -29.63 -10.51
CA LYS A 21 -49.84 -30.72 -9.55
C LYS A 21 -48.39 -31.20 -9.55
N GLU A 22 -47.82 -31.40 -10.73
CA GLU A 22 -46.42 -31.86 -10.88
C GLU A 22 -45.43 -30.78 -10.43
N LEU A 23 -45.62 -29.54 -10.91
CA LEU A 23 -44.77 -28.40 -10.55
C LEU A 23 -44.79 -28.12 -9.04
N ARG A 24 -45.98 -28.10 -8.41
CA ARG A 24 -46.15 -27.92 -6.96
C ARG A 24 -45.42 -29.00 -6.16
N LYS A 25 -45.48 -30.27 -6.62
CA LYS A 25 -44.75 -31.36 -5.95
C LYS A 25 -43.25 -31.10 -5.96
N ILE A 26 -42.67 -30.75 -7.11
CA ILE A 26 -41.24 -30.45 -7.26
C ILE A 26 -40.86 -29.22 -6.42
N LEU A 27 -41.66 -28.15 -6.45
CA LEU A 27 -41.42 -26.94 -5.66
C LEU A 27 -41.47 -27.22 -4.16
N ARG A 28 -42.44 -27.98 -3.67
CA ARG A 28 -42.53 -28.39 -2.27
C ARG A 28 -41.31 -29.20 -1.84
N GLU A 29 -40.87 -30.16 -2.66
CA GLU A 29 -39.66 -30.93 -2.39
C GLU A 29 -38.42 -30.02 -2.33
N LYS A 30 -38.25 -29.10 -3.28
CA LYS A 30 -37.14 -28.14 -3.30
C LYS A 30 -37.14 -27.17 -2.12
N ILE A 31 -38.29 -26.60 -1.77
CA ILE A 31 -38.40 -25.67 -0.62
C ILE A 31 -38.07 -26.40 0.67
N ASN A 32 -38.62 -27.60 0.88
CA ASN A 32 -38.40 -28.38 2.09
C ASN A 32 -37.01 -29.03 2.18
N GLN A 33 -36.18 -29.01 1.12
CA GLN A 33 -34.77 -29.40 1.20
C GLN A 33 -33.98 -28.45 2.12
N TYR A 34 -34.38 -27.19 2.21
CA TYR A 34 -33.77 -26.21 3.09
C TYR A 34 -34.36 -26.32 4.49
N LYS A 35 -33.52 -26.64 5.48
CA LYS A 35 -33.94 -26.82 6.89
C LYS A 35 -34.58 -25.59 7.53
N PHE A 36 -34.40 -24.42 6.95
CA PHE A 36 -34.92 -23.15 7.45
C PHE A 36 -36.17 -22.68 6.69
N MET A 37 -36.70 -23.46 5.74
CA MET A 37 -37.93 -23.16 5.00
C MET A 37 -38.97 -24.25 5.19
N LYS A 38 -40.25 -23.89 5.01
CA LYS A 38 -41.38 -24.80 5.00
C LYS A 38 -42.37 -24.41 3.91
N ALA A 39 -42.62 -25.31 2.97
CA ALA A 39 -43.66 -25.14 1.97
C ALA A 39 -45.06 -25.38 2.56
N ILE A 40 -45.96 -24.42 2.35
CA ILE A 40 -47.39 -24.52 2.66
C ILE A 40 -48.14 -24.78 1.36
N ASP A 41 -48.44 -26.06 1.11
CA ASP A 41 -49.11 -26.53 -0.12
C ASP A 41 -50.62 -26.73 0.08
N LEU A 42 -51.12 -26.85 1.32
CA LEU A 42 -52.54 -27.15 1.70
C LEU A 42 -53.14 -28.44 1.11
N ASN A 43 -52.51 -29.04 0.11
CA ASN A 43 -52.81 -30.37 -0.42
C ASN A 43 -51.93 -31.44 0.27
N ASN A 44 -51.98 -31.44 1.60
CA ASN A 44 -51.18 -32.30 2.49
C ASN A 44 -52.03 -33.31 3.29
N ASN A 45 -53.35 -33.35 3.07
CA ASN A 45 -54.31 -34.21 3.81
C ASN A 45 -54.27 -34.04 5.33
N GLU A 46 -53.79 -32.88 5.83
CA GLU A 46 -53.81 -32.57 7.26
C GLU A 46 -55.20 -32.08 7.66
N ALA A 47 -55.66 -32.47 8.85
CA ALA A 47 -56.95 -32.04 9.38
C ALA A 47 -56.83 -30.63 9.99
N SER A 48 -57.71 -29.71 9.56
CA SER A 48 -57.80 -28.36 10.11
C SER A 48 -59.11 -28.10 10.84
N THR A 49 -59.07 -27.20 11.81
CA THR A 49 -60.26 -26.71 12.51
C THR A 49 -60.96 -25.59 11.74
N ARG A 50 -60.34 -25.07 10.67
CA ARG A 50 -60.87 -24.01 9.81
C ARG A 50 -61.49 -24.60 8.55
N SER A 51 -62.39 -23.84 7.92
CA SER A 51 -62.85 -24.18 6.57
C SER A 51 -61.68 -24.05 5.58
N PRO A 52 -61.68 -24.79 4.45
CA PRO A 52 -60.60 -24.75 3.48
C PRO A 52 -60.27 -23.32 3.00
N LEU A 53 -61.29 -22.49 2.73
CA LEU A 53 -61.10 -21.09 2.36
C LEU A 53 -60.48 -20.27 3.50
N ALA A 54 -60.99 -20.40 4.74
CA ALA A 54 -60.47 -19.63 5.87
C ALA A 54 -59.03 -20.03 6.22
N GLU A 55 -58.66 -21.29 6.01
CA GLU A 55 -57.29 -21.76 6.16
C GLU A 55 -56.37 -21.20 5.06
N SER A 56 -56.79 -21.22 3.80
CA SER A 56 -55.97 -20.72 2.71
C SER A 56 -55.70 -19.22 2.82
N LEU A 57 -56.73 -18.43 3.15
CA LEU A 57 -56.58 -16.99 3.38
C LEU A 57 -55.67 -16.67 4.57
N PHE A 58 -55.68 -17.50 5.63
CA PHE A 58 -54.79 -17.29 6.76
C PHE A 58 -53.32 -17.45 6.39
N TYR A 59 -52.98 -18.53 5.67
CA TYR A 59 -51.59 -18.75 5.24
C TYR A 59 -51.17 -17.74 4.17
N ALA A 60 -52.06 -17.39 3.24
CA ALA A 60 -51.80 -16.34 2.24
C ALA A 60 -51.41 -14.99 2.87
N LYS A 61 -51.95 -14.67 4.05
CA LYS A 61 -51.64 -13.44 4.80
C LYS A 61 -50.39 -13.53 5.68
N LYS A 62 -50.13 -14.71 6.25
CA LYS A 62 -49.13 -14.90 7.32
C LYS A 62 -47.76 -15.28 6.77
N SER A 63 -47.70 -15.98 5.66
CA SER A 63 -46.45 -16.47 5.07
C SER A 63 -45.53 -15.33 4.65
N GLU A 64 -44.21 -15.54 4.76
CA GLU A 64 -43.22 -14.53 4.35
C GLU A 64 -43.22 -14.31 2.83
N VAL A 65 -43.39 -15.38 2.05
CA VAL A 65 -43.45 -15.32 0.59
C VAL A 65 -44.60 -16.18 0.07
N MET A 66 -45.33 -15.66 -0.91
CA MET A 66 -46.30 -16.38 -1.72
C MET A 66 -45.75 -16.58 -3.12
N ILE A 67 -45.66 -17.83 -3.57
CA ILE A 67 -45.43 -18.20 -4.96
C ILE A 67 -46.80 -18.36 -5.61
N LEU A 68 -47.15 -17.41 -6.48
CA LEU A 68 -48.39 -17.42 -7.23
C LEU A 68 -48.14 -17.97 -8.63
N LEU A 69 -48.69 -19.16 -8.92
CA LEU A 69 -48.65 -19.79 -10.24
C LEU A 69 -49.99 -19.53 -10.95
N VAL A 70 -49.92 -18.90 -12.12
CA VAL A 70 -51.08 -18.48 -12.91
C VAL A 70 -51.06 -19.18 -14.26
N GLY A 71 -52.08 -20.00 -14.51
CA GLY A 71 -52.28 -20.69 -15.79
C GLY A 71 -53.11 -19.87 -16.76
N GLU A 72 -53.77 -20.52 -17.73
CA GLU A 72 -54.63 -19.85 -18.72
C GLU A 72 -56.10 -19.75 -18.26
N SER A 73 -56.45 -20.44 -17.17
CA SER A 73 -57.82 -20.55 -16.65
C SER A 73 -58.00 -19.83 -15.31
N TYR A 74 -59.18 -19.23 -15.10
CA TYR A 74 -59.47 -18.42 -13.90
C TYR A 74 -59.54 -19.23 -12.59
N GLY A 75 -59.93 -20.50 -12.67
CA GLY A 75 -60.05 -21.42 -11.53
C GLY A 75 -61.46 -21.49 -10.94
N THR A 76 -61.59 -22.23 -9.83
CA THR A 76 -62.87 -22.52 -9.16
C THR A 76 -63.26 -21.38 -8.21
N ILE A 77 -64.53 -20.96 -8.27
CA ILE A 77 -65.13 -19.97 -7.36
C ILE A 77 -65.77 -20.72 -6.17
N PRO A 78 -65.40 -20.41 -4.92
CA PRO A 78 -66.04 -20.98 -3.73
C PRO A 78 -67.51 -20.59 -3.61
N ASP A 79 -68.31 -21.42 -2.95
CA ASP A 79 -69.71 -21.09 -2.68
C ASP A 79 -69.85 -19.79 -1.88
N GLY A 80 -70.60 -18.83 -2.42
CA GLY A 80 -70.85 -17.53 -1.79
C GLY A 80 -69.86 -16.42 -2.14
N GLU A 81 -68.84 -16.70 -2.96
CA GLU A 81 -67.82 -15.73 -3.38
C GLU A 81 -67.95 -15.38 -4.88
N GLU A 82 -67.35 -14.26 -5.29
CA GLU A 82 -67.32 -13.81 -6.70
C GLU A 82 -65.97 -14.10 -7.40
N LEU A 83 -64.93 -14.37 -6.61
CA LEU A 83 -63.56 -14.58 -7.09
C LEU A 83 -63.11 -16.03 -6.88
N SER A 84 -62.18 -16.51 -7.71
CA SER A 84 -61.63 -17.86 -7.54
C SER A 84 -60.79 -17.96 -6.26
N TYR A 85 -60.59 -19.19 -5.75
CA TYR A 85 -59.76 -19.44 -4.56
C TYR A 85 -58.39 -18.75 -4.66
N THR A 86 -57.67 -18.96 -5.76
CA THR A 86 -56.34 -18.37 -5.99
C THR A 86 -56.37 -16.85 -6.07
N HIS A 87 -57.45 -16.27 -6.63
CA HIS A 87 -57.61 -14.82 -6.69
C HIS A 87 -57.92 -14.25 -5.29
N LEU A 88 -58.74 -14.92 -4.48
CA LEU A 88 -58.98 -14.52 -3.09
C LEU A 88 -57.71 -14.59 -2.24
N GLU A 89 -56.92 -15.66 -2.38
CA GLU A 89 -55.60 -15.80 -1.76
C GLU A 89 -54.67 -14.65 -2.14
N TYR A 90 -54.59 -14.31 -3.43
CA TYR A 90 -53.84 -13.16 -3.92
C TYR A 90 -54.31 -11.84 -3.28
N LYS A 91 -55.64 -11.59 -3.27
CA LYS A 91 -56.22 -10.38 -2.68
C LYS A 91 -55.88 -10.26 -1.21
N GLU A 92 -55.91 -11.36 -0.45
CA GLU A 92 -55.52 -11.34 0.96
C GLU A 92 -54.04 -11.05 1.14
N ALA A 93 -53.18 -11.66 0.31
CA ALA A 93 -51.73 -11.47 0.37
C ALA A 93 -51.29 -10.03 0.04
N ILE A 94 -52.03 -9.28 -0.80
CA ILE A 94 -51.68 -7.90 -1.16
C ILE A 94 -52.32 -6.83 -0.28
N LYS A 95 -53.17 -7.17 0.69
CA LYS A 95 -53.77 -6.18 1.62
C LYS A 95 -52.69 -5.43 2.40
N ASP A 96 -53.01 -4.20 2.81
CA ASP A 96 -52.08 -3.33 3.54
C ASP A 96 -51.66 -3.87 4.92
N ASN A 97 -52.37 -4.86 5.45
CA ASN A 97 -52.06 -5.55 6.69
C ASN A 97 -51.48 -6.96 6.49
N SER A 98 -51.02 -7.27 5.27
CA SER A 98 -50.36 -8.53 4.94
C SER A 98 -48.84 -8.38 5.06
N ASN A 99 -48.17 -9.44 5.51
CA ASN A 99 -46.71 -9.51 5.60
C ASN A 99 -46.07 -10.25 4.41
N THR A 100 -46.89 -10.64 3.43
CA THR A 100 -46.50 -11.56 2.36
C THR A 100 -45.91 -10.83 1.14
N ARG A 101 -44.69 -11.22 0.73
CA ARG A 101 -44.14 -10.85 -0.59
C ARG A 101 -44.68 -11.80 -1.65
N VAL A 102 -45.27 -11.26 -2.73
CA VAL A 102 -45.88 -12.09 -3.80
C VAL A 102 -44.95 -12.18 -5.01
N LEU A 103 -44.56 -13.40 -5.37
CA LEU A 103 -43.81 -13.72 -6.59
C LEU A 103 -44.78 -14.32 -7.62
N VAL A 104 -44.92 -13.67 -8.78
CA VAL A 104 -45.94 -14.02 -9.78
C VAL A 104 -45.28 -14.71 -10.99
N PHE A 105 -45.73 -15.94 -11.27
CA PHE A 105 -45.28 -16.76 -12.38
C PHE A 105 -46.46 -17.14 -13.27
N CYS A 106 -46.47 -16.65 -14.51
CA CYS A 106 -47.48 -17.01 -15.49
C CYS A 106 -46.95 -18.09 -16.42
N ILE A 107 -47.68 -19.19 -16.57
CA ILE A 107 -47.25 -20.41 -17.29
C ILE A 107 -48.33 -20.81 -18.28
N GLY A 108 -47.99 -20.94 -19.56
CA GLY A 108 -48.95 -21.26 -20.62
C GLY A 108 -48.57 -20.69 -21.98
N LYS A 109 -49.30 -21.07 -23.02
CA LYS A 109 -49.07 -20.64 -24.41
C LYS A 109 -49.32 -19.15 -24.61
N SER A 110 -50.26 -18.60 -23.84
CA SER A 110 -50.58 -17.16 -23.81
C SER A 110 -49.50 -16.30 -23.15
N TYR A 111 -48.45 -16.89 -22.56
CA TYR A 111 -47.42 -16.18 -21.79
C TYR A 111 -46.04 -16.26 -22.44
N LYS A 112 -45.93 -15.75 -23.66
CA LYS A 112 -44.64 -15.59 -24.37
C LYS A 112 -43.94 -14.29 -23.95
N SER A 113 -43.61 -13.43 -24.91
CA SER A 113 -43.03 -12.10 -24.64
C SER A 113 -44.07 -11.11 -24.09
N ILE A 114 -45.29 -11.14 -24.64
CA ILE A 114 -46.43 -10.33 -24.22
C ILE A 114 -47.52 -11.27 -23.72
N ILE A 115 -48.30 -10.82 -22.73
CA ILE A 115 -49.44 -11.60 -22.24
C ILE A 115 -50.57 -11.48 -23.27
N GLU A 116 -50.92 -12.59 -23.91
CA GLU A 116 -52.16 -12.70 -24.68
C GLU A 116 -53.30 -12.88 -23.69
N TYR A 117 -54.05 -11.81 -23.42
CA TYR A 117 -55.10 -11.85 -22.41
C TYR A 117 -56.20 -12.85 -22.79
N SER A 118 -56.70 -13.57 -21.80
CA SER A 118 -57.76 -14.57 -21.96
C SER A 118 -59.07 -13.94 -22.46
N ASP A 119 -59.87 -14.72 -23.20
CA ASP A 119 -61.24 -14.37 -23.60
C ASP A 119 -62.20 -14.35 -22.40
N ASP A 120 -61.87 -15.08 -21.32
CA ASP A 120 -62.61 -14.99 -20.05
C ASP A 120 -62.34 -13.63 -19.40
N ILE A 121 -63.40 -12.83 -19.24
CA ILE A 121 -63.37 -11.48 -18.67
C ILE A 121 -62.71 -11.48 -17.28
N ASN A 122 -63.01 -12.48 -16.44
CA ASN A 122 -62.47 -12.54 -15.09
C ASN A 122 -60.96 -12.81 -15.11
N MET A 123 -60.53 -13.72 -15.97
CA MET A 123 -59.11 -14.03 -16.16
C MET A 123 -58.35 -12.87 -16.79
N SER A 124 -58.91 -12.24 -17.82
CA SER A 124 -58.34 -11.07 -18.51
C SER A 124 -58.11 -9.91 -17.53
N ASN A 125 -59.10 -9.62 -16.69
CA ASN A 125 -59.01 -8.58 -15.67
C ASN A 125 -57.93 -8.91 -14.63
N TRP A 126 -57.86 -10.16 -14.19
CA TRP A 126 -56.85 -10.58 -13.23
C TRP A 126 -55.43 -10.54 -13.81
N GLN A 127 -55.22 -10.99 -15.05
CA GLN A 127 -53.95 -10.88 -15.76
C GLN A 127 -53.46 -9.42 -15.85
N ARG A 128 -54.36 -8.49 -16.20
CA ARG A 128 -54.05 -7.03 -16.23
C ARG A 128 -53.72 -6.48 -14.86
N GLU A 129 -54.43 -6.93 -13.82
CA GLU A 129 -54.16 -6.54 -12.45
C GLU A 129 -52.76 -7.00 -12.01
N LEU A 130 -52.41 -8.27 -12.27
CA LEU A 130 -51.11 -8.82 -11.95
C LEU A 130 -49.98 -8.06 -12.66
N GLU A 131 -50.15 -7.75 -13.94
CA GLU A 131 -49.13 -7.04 -14.73
C GLU A 131 -48.90 -5.61 -14.23
N ARG A 132 -49.97 -4.94 -13.79
CA ARG A 132 -49.89 -3.60 -13.20
C ARG A 132 -49.21 -3.61 -11.84
N ASN A 133 -49.48 -4.61 -11.01
CA ASN A 133 -49.06 -4.61 -9.61
C ASN A 133 -47.69 -5.28 -9.38
N HIS A 134 -47.28 -6.22 -10.25
CA HIS A 134 -46.10 -7.07 -10.04
C HIS A 134 -45.23 -7.18 -11.29
N ARG A 135 -43.95 -7.51 -11.09
CA ARG A 135 -43.10 -8.03 -12.15
C ARG A 135 -43.44 -9.50 -12.37
N ILE A 136 -43.95 -9.82 -13.55
CA ILE A 136 -44.37 -11.18 -13.90
C ILE A 136 -43.24 -11.87 -14.65
N LYS A 137 -42.87 -13.06 -14.18
CA LYS A 137 -42.03 -13.97 -14.96
C LYS A 137 -42.92 -14.92 -15.75
N LYS A 138 -42.62 -15.05 -17.04
CA LYS A 138 -43.47 -15.75 -18.02
C LYS A 138 -42.77 -17.02 -18.48
N PHE A 139 -43.52 -18.10 -18.63
CA PHE A 139 -43.04 -19.41 -19.11
C PHE A 139 -43.99 -19.96 -20.15
N GLU A 140 -43.44 -20.58 -21.19
CA GLU A 140 -44.24 -21.24 -22.22
C GLU A 140 -44.65 -22.65 -21.77
N ASP A 141 -45.77 -23.15 -22.29
CA ASP A 141 -46.27 -24.50 -21.98
C ASP A 141 -45.34 -25.63 -22.48
N THR A 142 -44.42 -25.31 -23.41
CA THR A 142 -43.38 -26.22 -23.90
C THR A 142 -42.14 -26.27 -23.01
N ASP A 143 -42.02 -25.37 -22.03
CA ASP A 143 -40.89 -25.36 -21.11
C ASP A 143 -40.92 -26.58 -20.19
N ASN A 144 -39.75 -27.17 -19.94
CA ASN A 144 -39.63 -28.31 -19.03
C ASN A 144 -39.99 -27.89 -17.60
N VAL A 145 -40.97 -28.59 -17.01
CA VAL A 145 -41.48 -28.32 -15.66
C VAL A 145 -40.38 -28.29 -14.59
N LYS A 146 -39.33 -29.10 -14.73
CA LYS A 146 -38.16 -29.06 -13.83
C LYS A 146 -37.37 -27.77 -13.94
N ASP A 147 -37.21 -27.24 -15.15
CA ASP A 147 -36.46 -26.01 -15.41
C ASP A 147 -37.26 -24.79 -14.92
N ILE A 148 -38.60 -24.82 -15.06
CA ILE A 148 -39.50 -23.83 -14.45
C ILE A 148 -39.35 -23.85 -12.93
N ALA A 149 -39.39 -25.03 -12.30
CA ALA A 149 -39.22 -25.16 -10.85
C ALA A 149 -37.86 -24.65 -10.35
N GLU A 150 -36.78 -24.88 -11.11
CA GLU A 150 -35.45 -24.35 -10.81
C GLU A 150 -35.46 -22.82 -10.82
N LYS A 151 -35.98 -22.20 -11.89
CA LYS A 151 -36.04 -20.74 -12.02
C LYS A 151 -36.89 -20.09 -10.93
N ILE A 152 -38.01 -20.70 -10.55
CA ILE A 152 -38.85 -20.23 -9.43
C ILE A 152 -38.09 -20.32 -8.11
N SER A 153 -37.34 -21.41 -7.89
CA SER A 153 -36.56 -21.60 -6.66
C SER A 153 -35.42 -20.59 -6.54
N VAL A 154 -34.75 -20.26 -7.65
CA VAL A 154 -33.74 -19.19 -7.69
C VAL A 154 -34.35 -17.84 -7.36
N ASP A 155 -35.51 -17.50 -7.92
CA ASP A 155 -36.18 -16.22 -7.62
C ASP A 155 -36.64 -16.15 -6.15
N LEU A 156 -37.09 -17.28 -5.58
CA LEU A 156 -37.40 -17.39 -4.16
C LEU A 156 -36.16 -17.13 -3.29
N LEU A 157 -35.05 -17.81 -3.57
CA LEU A 157 -33.80 -17.62 -2.83
C LEU A 157 -33.27 -16.20 -2.96
N THR A 158 -33.32 -15.63 -4.17
CA THR A 158 -32.94 -14.24 -4.44
C THR A 158 -33.79 -13.29 -3.61
N SER A 159 -35.10 -13.49 -3.61
CA SER A 159 -36.04 -12.71 -2.81
C SER A 159 -35.72 -12.79 -1.32
N LEU A 160 -35.45 -13.99 -0.78
CA LEU A 160 -35.10 -14.15 0.63
C LEU A 160 -33.75 -13.52 0.98
N TYR A 161 -32.77 -13.57 0.06
CA TYR A 161 -31.46 -12.95 0.20
C TYR A 161 -31.58 -11.42 0.22
N GLU A 162 -32.37 -10.82 -0.68
CA GLU A 162 -32.68 -9.39 -0.69
C GLU A 162 -33.40 -8.91 0.58
N LEU A 163 -34.20 -9.78 1.18
CA LEU A 163 -34.90 -9.50 2.43
C LEU A 163 -34.00 -9.59 3.67
N ASN A 164 -32.70 -9.91 3.50
CA ASN A 164 -31.78 -10.25 4.59
C ASN A 164 -32.29 -11.38 5.50
N LEU A 165 -33.18 -12.25 5.00
CA LEU A 165 -33.72 -13.38 5.76
C LEU A 165 -32.77 -14.58 5.73
N ILE A 166 -31.88 -14.64 4.74
CA ILE A 166 -30.88 -15.68 4.60
C ILE A 166 -29.51 -15.06 4.32
N ASN A 167 -28.48 -15.66 4.89
CA ASN A 167 -27.09 -15.26 4.68
C ASN A 167 -26.32 -16.37 3.93
N ASN A 168 -25.08 -16.06 3.52
CA ASN A 168 -24.21 -17.01 2.82
C ASN A 168 -24.04 -18.34 3.59
N LYS A 169 -24.07 -18.31 4.92
CA LYS A 169 -23.98 -19.50 5.79
C LYS A 169 -25.19 -20.43 5.69
N ASP A 170 -26.37 -19.91 5.34
CA ASP A 170 -27.61 -20.69 5.24
C ASP A 170 -27.71 -21.44 3.90
N LEU A 171 -27.02 -20.92 2.86
CA LEU A 171 -27.20 -21.36 1.49
C LEU A 171 -26.41 -22.62 1.11
N ASN A 172 -25.38 -23.04 1.87
CA ASN A 172 -24.51 -24.22 1.60
C ASN A 172 -24.18 -24.40 0.09
N LEU A 173 -24.03 -23.30 -0.64
CA LEU A 173 -23.68 -23.32 -2.05
C LEU A 173 -22.20 -23.68 -2.12
N ASN A 174 -21.86 -24.86 -2.64
CA ASN A 174 -20.50 -25.40 -2.78
C ASN A 174 -19.42 -24.31 -2.97
N THR A 175 -18.86 -23.85 -1.87
CA THR A 175 -17.68 -22.98 -1.75
C THR A 175 -16.40 -23.83 -1.79
N VAL A 176 -16.40 -24.90 -2.59
CA VAL A 176 -15.27 -25.85 -2.66
C VAL A 176 -14.00 -25.17 -3.18
N ASP A 177 -14.11 -23.98 -3.80
CA ASP A 177 -12.97 -23.14 -4.21
C ASP A 177 -12.62 -22.01 -3.21
N LEU A 178 -13.31 -21.87 -2.07
CA LEU A 178 -13.16 -20.77 -1.11
C LEU A 178 -12.75 -21.20 0.31
N GLU A 179 -12.96 -22.46 0.71
CA GLU A 179 -12.62 -22.93 2.08
C GLU A 179 -11.11 -23.19 2.35
N ILE A 180 -10.20 -22.79 1.45
CA ILE A 180 -8.74 -22.87 1.70
C ILE A 180 -8.18 -21.55 2.30
N ILE A 181 -9.04 -20.57 2.60
CA ILE A 181 -8.57 -19.21 2.95
C ILE A 181 -7.96 -19.08 4.36
N GLU A 182 -8.12 -20.03 5.30
CA GLU A 182 -7.65 -19.78 6.68
C GLU A 182 -6.56 -20.71 7.24
N ASN A 183 -6.09 -21.74 6.54
CA ASN A 183 -5.12 -22.67 7.17
C ASN A 183 -4.05 -23.13 6.20
N ASN A 184 -3.08 -22.28 5.84
CA ASN A 184 -1.68 -22.66 5.53
C ASN A 184 -0.87 -21.48 4.97
N VAL A 185 -0.58 -20.45 5.75
CA VAL A 185 0.64 -19.65 5.54
C VAL A 185 1.13 -19.14 6.90
N ASP A 186 1.86 -20.00 7.63
CA ASP A 186 2.78 -19.53 8.66
C ASP A 186 3.98 -18.92 7.96
N ASP A 187 3.89 -17.66 7.54
CA ASP A 187 5.06 -16.86 7.18
C ASP A 187 4.97 -15.50 7.86
N GLU A 188 5.99 -15.21 8.66
CA GLU A 188 6.37 -13.95 9.30
C GLU A 188 6.40 -12.73 8.33
N PHE A 189 6.18 -12.98 7.03
CA PHE A 189 5.97 -12.02 5.93
C PHE A 189 4.58 -11.35 5.94
N LEU A 190 3.62 -11.84 6.73
CA LEU A 190 2.20 -11.44 6.72
C LEU A 190 1.78 -10.37 7.74
N LEU A 191 2.66 -9.97 8.66
CA LEU A 191 2.23 -9.25 9.88
C LEU A 191 2.31 -7.72 9.84
N GLU A 192 2.77 -7.11 8.74
CA GLU A 192 2.95 -5.64 8.68
C GLU A 192 2.26 -5.02 7.45
N ASP A 193 0.93 -5.04 7.44
CA ASP A 193 0.14 -4.09 6.63
C ASP A 193 -1.32 -3.98 7.13
N SER A 194 -1.50 -4.07 8.46
CA SER A 194 -2.81 -3.87 9.12
C SER A 194 -3.42 -2.53 8.75
N ASP A 195 -2.61 -1.48 8.60
CA ASP A 195 -3.11 -0.10 8.55
C ASP A 195 -3.69 0.31 7.19
N SER A 196 -3.25 -0.32 6.09
CA SER A 196 -3.83 -0.07 4.75
C SER A 196 -5.12 -0.86 4.51
N ILE A 197 -5.21 -2.07 5.08
CA ILE A 197 -6.40 -2.91 5.07
C ILE A 197 -7.45 -2.35 6.04
N LEU A 198 -7.04 -1.82 7.22
CA LEU A 198 -7.94 -1.16 8.17
C LEU A 198 -8.59 0.10 7.61
N LEU A 199 -7.86 0.91 6.84
CA LEU A 199 -8.39 2.17 6.27
C LEU A 199 -9.36 1.94 5.09
N ASP A 200 -9.18 0.87 4.31
CA ASP A 200 -10.15 0.46 3.27
C ASP A 200 -11.35 -0.31 3.88
N ASN A 201 -11.18 -1.02 5.00
CA ASN A 201 -12.25 -1.73 5.68
C ASN A 201 -13.15 -0.82 6.55
N GLN A 202 -12.60 0.15 7.28
CA GLN A 202 -13.35 1.00 8.23
C GLN A 202 -14.43 1.89 7.60
N TYR A 203 -14.42 2.09 6.28
CA TYR A 203 -15.39 2.95 5.58
C TYR A 203 -16.22 2.21 4.51
N GLN A 204 -15.95 0.92 4.27
CA GLN A 204 -16.65 0.12 3.26
C GLN A 204 -17.45 -1.06 3.85
N GLU A 205 -17.45 -1.23 5.18
CA GLU A 205 -18.29 -2.21 5.84
C GLU A 205 -19.71 -1.67 6.02
N ASP A 206 -20.65 -2.43 5.47
CA ASP A 206 -22.09 -2.32 5.63
C ASP A 206 -22.47 -2.48 7.11
N GLU A 207 -22.35 -1.43 7.94
CA GLU A 207 -23.17 -1.38 9.14
C GLU A 207 -24.61 -1.17 8.68
N GLU A 208 -25.42 -2.24 8.79
CA GLU A 208 -26.87 -2.17 8.67
C GLU A 208 -27.35 -0.96 9.49
N ILE A 209 -27.97 0.02 8.81
CA ILE A 209 -28.34 1.28 9.45
C ILE A 209 -29.33 0.94 10.57
N ASN A 210 -28.90 1.02 11.83
CA ASN A 210 -29.76 0.73 12.95
C ASN A 210 -30.94 1.72 12.98
N LEU A 211 -32.16 1.19 13.15
CA LEU A 211 -33.36 2.04 13.28
C LEU A 211 -33.25 2.92 14.52
N ILE A 212 -32.65 2.38 15.59
CA ILE A 212 -32.36 3.05 16.85
C ILE A 212 -30.86 3.32 16.88
N ILE A 213 -30.46 4.60 16.92
CA ILE A 213 -29.06 4.97 17.15
C ILE A 213 -28.84 5.02 18.66
N ASP A 214 -27.82 4.33 19.17
CA ASP A 214 -27.37 4.34 20.57
C ASP A 214 -26.73 5.69 20.99
N ASN A 215 -27.30 6.81 20.56
CA ASN A 215 -27.02 8.13 21.11
C ASN A 215 -27.85 8.38 22.38
N ASN A 216 -27.99 7.36 23.23
CA ASN A 216 -28.58 7.49 24.58
C ASN A 216 -27.60 8.12 25.58
N ASP A 217 -26.39 8.44 25.16
CA ASP A 217 -25.50 9.26 25.97
C ASP A 217 -26.02 10.71 26.08
N LYS A 218 -26.60 10.99 27.27
CA LYS A 218 -26.77 12.31 27.90
C LYS A 218 -28.03 13.14 27.60
N ILE A 219 -29.23 12.55 27.66
CA ILE A 219 -30.42 13.36 27.95
C ILE A 219 -31.14 12.77 29.17
N GLU A 220 -30.68 13.15 30.37
CA GLU A 220 -31.32 12.78 31.63
C GLU A 220 -32.32 13.86 32.08
N GLY A 221 -33.48 13.44 32.60
CA GLY A 221 -34.41 14.30 33.35
C GLY A 221 -35.35 15.20 32.52
N PHE A 222 -35.72 16.35 33.10
CA PHE A 222 -36.72 17.33 32.60
C PHE A 222 -36.44 17.90 31.20
N GLU A 223 -35.24 17.71 30.63
CA GLU A 223 -34.89 18.12 29.26
C GLU A 223 -35.67 17.31 28.20
N LEU A 224 -36.01 16.04 28.47
CA LEU A 224 -36.80 15.20 27.55
C LEU A 224 -38.23 15.73 27.36
N LEU A 225 -38.82 16.31 28.41
CA LEU A 225 -40.16 16.92 28.36
C LEU A 225 -40.22 18.19 27.50
N LYS A 226 -39.07 18.78 27.14
CA LYS A 226 -38.99 19.96 26.26
C LYS A 226 -39.06 19.60 24.78
N ILE A 227 -38.96 18.31 24.41
CA ILE A 227 -38.96 17.87 23.01
C ILE A 227 -39.94 16.69 22.78
N PRO A 228 -41.25 16.89 23.06
CA PRO A 228 -42.24 15.81 23.10
C PRO A 228 -42.35 15.03 21.78
N ASN A 229 -42.26 15.72 20.63
CA ASN A 229 -42.32 15.06 19.32
C ASN A 229 -41.12 14.15 19.06
N LYS A 230 -39.92 14.49 19.57
CA LYS A 230 -38.73 13.65 19.43
C LYS A 230 -38.86 12.39 20.27
N LEU A 231 -39.35 12.52 21.51
CA LEU A 231 -39.58 11.39 22.39
C LEU A 231 -40.66 10.45 21.83
N ALA A 232 -41.80 10.99 21.42
CA ALA A 232 -42.87 10.21 20.81
C ALA A 232 -42.39 9.50 19.53
N ALA A 233 -41.57 10.16 18.70
CA ALA A 233 -40.99 9.51 17.53
C ALA A 233 -40.04 8.36 17.90
N ILE A 234 -39.24 8.49 18.97
CA ILE A 234 -38.37 7.40 19.46
C ILE A 234 -39.20 6.21 19.94
N GLU A 235 -40.27 6.45 20.72
CA GLU A 235 -41.18 5.39 21.16
C GLU A 235 -41.81 4.66 19.96
N GLN A 236 -42.28 5.41 18.95
CA GLN A 236 -42.79 4.80 17.72
C GLN A 236 -41.72 3.96 17.00
N LYS A 237 -40.46 4.40 16.97
CA LYS A 237 -39.36 3.64 16.35
C LYS A 237 -39.02 2.37 17.15
N GLN A 238 -39.12 2.41 18.47
CA GLN A 238 -38.93 1.23 19.34
C GLN A 238 -40.01 0.18 19.10
N GLU A 239 -41.28 0.59 19.06
CA GLU A 239 -42.40 -0.31 18.71
C GLU A 239 -42.25 -0.85 17.28
N ALA A 240 -41.80 -0.02 16.33
CA ALA A 240 -41.51 -0.47 14.98
C ALA A 240 -40.39 -1.50 14.93
N GLN A 241 -39.31 -1.32 15.70
CA GLN A 241 -38.21 -2.29 15.79
C GLN A 241 -38.72 -3.62 16.35
N TYR A 242 -39.47 -3.58 17.46
CA TYR A 242 -40.06 -4.78 18.05
C TYR A 242 -40.98 -5.51 17.05
N ALA A 243 -41.78 -4.77 16.29
CA ALA A 243 -42.63 -5.30 15.23
C ALA A 243 -41.80 -5.97 14.11
N ILE A 244 -40.65 -5.38 13.71
CA ILE A 244 -39.72 -5.99 12.75
C ILE A 244 -39.14 -7.30 13.31
N ASP A 245 -38.72 -7.30 14.58
CA ASP A 245 -38.11 -8.46 15.24
C ASP A 245 -39.06 -9.66 15.31
N ILE A 246 -40.37 -9.40 15.49
CA ILE A 246 -41.43 -10.44 15.44
C ILE A 246 -42.02 -10.66 14.03
N ARG A 247 -41.45 -10.01 13.00
CA ARG A 247 -41.87 -10.07 11.59
C ARG A 247 -43.29 -9.58 11.29
N ASP A 248 -43.83 -8.68 12.11
CA ASP A 248 -45.07 -7.94 11.82
C ASP A 248 -44.77 -6.62 11.09
N TYR A 249 -44.42 -6.74 9.82
CA TYR A 249 -44.05 -5.59 8.98
C TYR A 249 -45.21 -4.59 8.81
N SER A 250 -46.46 -5.06 8.80
CA SER A 250 -47.62 -4.18 8.70
C SER A 250 -47.73 -3.21 9.88
N THR A 251 -47.46 -3.69 11.09
CA THR A 251 -47.45 -2.89 12.31
C THR A 251 -46.23 -1.98 12.36
N ALA A 252 -45.05 -2.49 11.94
CA ALA A 252 -43.84 -1.69 11.82
C ALA A 252 -44.04 -0.47 10.90
N ILE A 253 -44.63 -0.66 9.71
CA ILE A 253 -44.95 0.41 8.76
C ILE A 253 -45.86 1.47 9.40
N LYS A 254 -46.89 1.07 10.15
CA LYS A 254 -47.81 2.01 10.82
C LYS A 254 -47.07 2.87 11.84
N HIS A 255 -46.21 2.27 12.65
CA HIS A 255 -45.42 2.99 13.64
C HIS A 255 -44.37 3.90 13.00
N LEU A 256 -43.68 3.45 11.95
CA LEU A 256 -42.74 4.29 11.20
C LEU A 256 -43.41 5.49 10.52
N LYS A 257 -44.62 5.32 9.96
CA LYS A 257 -45.40 6.46 9.42
C LYS A 257 -45.69 7.50 10.51
N LYS A 258 -46.14 7.07 11.69
CA LYS A 258 -46.37 7.98 12.83
C LYS A 258 -45.07 8.65 13.28
N ALA A 259 -43.96 7.92 13.33
CA ALA A 259 -42.66 8.49 13.66
C ALA A 259 -42.24 9.57 12.63
N LEU A 260 -42.52 9.32 11.35
CA LEU A 260 -42.21 10.24 10.27
C LEU A 260 -43.11 11.49 10.31
N ASP A 261 -44.39 11.36 10.65
CA ASP A 261 -45.30 12.50 10.85
C ASP A 261 -44.80 13.43 11.96
N LEU A 262 -44.24 12.86 13.03
CA LEU A 262 -43.66 13.59 14.15
C LEU A 262 -42.30 14.22 13.80
N LYS A 263 -41.49 13.54 12.97
CA LYS A 263 -40.16 13.99 12.56
C LYS A 263 -39.88 13.67 11.08
N PRO A 264 -40.34 14.53 10.14
CA PRO A 264 -40.28 14.23 8.70
C PRO A 264 -38.87 14.13 8.11
N LEU A 265 -37.89 14.78 8.74
CA LEU A 265 -36.48 14.82 8.33
C LEU A 265 -35.59 13.87 9.14
N ASP A 266 -36.15 12.75 9.64
CA ASP A 266 -35.39 11.67 10.28
C ASP A 266 -34.82 10.71 9.24
N PHE A 267 -33.50 10.55 9.18
CA PHE A 267 -32.85 9.71 8.17
C PHE A 267 -33.27 8.24 8.32
N GLU A 268 -33.18 7.70 9.54
CA GLU A 268 -33.39 6.28 9.81
C GLU A 268 -34.85 5.89 9.55
N THR A 269 -35.81 6.73 9.94
CA THR A 269 -37.24 6.46 9.69
C THR A 269 -37.56 6.42 8.20
N ASN A 270 -37.06 7.39 7.41
CA ASN A 270 -37.24 7.38 5.95
C ASN A 270 -36.59 6.13 5.32
N TYR A 271 -35.37 5.80 5.75
CA TYR A 271 -34.63 4.64 5.27
C TYR A 271 -35.37 3.31 5.53
N TRP A 272 -35.77 3.06 6.79
CA TRP A 272 -36.43 1.82 7.17
C TRP A 272 -37.83 1.67 6.59
N LEU A 273 -38.59 2.76 6.51
CA LEU A 273 -39.91 2.73 5.88
C LEU A 273 -39.80 2.33 4.40
N ALA A 274 -38.83 2.90 3.67
CA ALA A 274 -38.57 2.52 2.29
C ALA A 274 -38.05 1.09 2.16
N LYS A 275 -37.17 0.63 3.06
CA LYS A 275 -36.68 -0.76 3.10
C LYS A 275 -37.85 -1.74 3.25
N LEU A 276 -38.79 -1.48 4.16
CA LEU A 276 -40.02 -2.28 4.32
C LEU A 276 -40.98 -2.20 3.12
N TYR A 277 -40.92 -1.15 2.31
CA TYR A 277 -41.70 -1.08 1.07
C TYR A 277 -41.04 -1.86 -0.06
N ILE A 278 -39.72 -1.81 -0.15
CA ILE A 278 -38.92 -2.65 -1.03
C ILE A 278 -39.19 -4.13 -0.74
N THR A 279 -39.26 -4.53 0.54
CA THR A 279 -39.54 -5.93 0.92
C THR A 279 -40.89 -6.43 0.41
N SER A 280 -41.89 -5.57 0.21
CA SER A 280 -43.19 -5.96 -0.32
C SER A 280 -43.20 -6.22 -1.84
N ALA A 281 -42.18 -5.74 -2.57
CA ALA A 281 -42.02 -5.85 -4.03
C ALA A 281 -43.24 -5.44 -4.87
N LYS A 282 -44.04 -4.46 -4.40
CA LYS A 282 -45.20 -3.93 -5.12
C LYS A 282 -44.79 -2.79 -6.06
N LYS A 283 -45.17 -2.87 -7.35
CA LYS A 283 -44.89 -1.82 -8.34
C LYS A 283 -45.50 -0.47 -7.98
N SER A 284 -46.68 -0.48 -7.37
CA SER A 284 -47.40 0.74 -6.98
C SER A 284 -46.66 1.59 -5.95
N LEU A 285 -45.82 0.98 -5.11
CA LEU A 285 -45.10 1.67 -4.05
C LEU A 285 -43.80 2.33 -4.52
N PHE A 286 -43.41 2.16 -5.78
CA PHE A 286 -42.14 2.69 -6.29
C PHE A 286 -41.95 4.18 -5.99
N PHE A 287 -42.97 5.01 -6.26
CA PHE A 287 -42.85 6.45 -6.08
C PHE A 287 -42.74 6.85 -4.60
N GLU A 288 -43.39 6.12 -3.71
CA GLU A 288 -43.27 6.33 -2.26
C GLU A 288 -41.88 5.92 -1.77
N ILE A 289 -41.36 4.78 -2.25
CA ILE A 289 -39.98 4.33 -1.98
C ILE A 289 -38.98 5.38 -2.45
N GLU A 290 -39.13 5.85 -3.70
CA GLU A 290 -38.28 6.88 -4.28
C GLU A 290 -38.32 8.16 -3.44
N GLU A 291 -39.51 8.63 -3.03
CA GLU A 291 -39.65 9.84 -2.24
C GLU A 291 -38.92 9.75 -0.89
N TYR A 292 -39.15 8.66 -0.13
CA TYR A 292 -38.53 8.47 1.17
C TYR A 292 -37.01 8.33 1.07
N LEU A 293 -36.50 7.55 0.11
CA LEU A 293 -35.06 7.36 -0.07
C LEU A 293 -34.36 8.60 -0.61
N LEU A 294 -35.00 9.36 -1.51
CA LEU A 294 -34.47 10.66 -1.96
C LEU A 294 -34.35 11.63 -0.79
N ARG A 295 -35.34 11.65 0.11
CA ARG A 295 -35.31 12.49 1.31
C ARG A 295 -34.18 12.05 2.23
N ALA A 296 -34.03 10.75 2.49
CA ALA A 296 -32.93 10.18 3.27
C ALA A 296 -31.56 10.50 2.66
N ALA A 297 -31.39 10.34 1.36
CA ALA A 297 -30.15 10.66 0.64
C ALA A 297 -29.75 12.12 0.80
N LYS A 298 -30.69 13.06 0.60
CA LYS A 298 -30.44 14.51 0.79
C LYS A 298 -30.06 14.86 2.23
N ILE A 299 -30.66 14.19 3.22
CA ILE A 299 -30.29 14.36 4.63
C ILE A 299 -28.85 13.87 4.86
N ALA A 300 -28.49 12.70 4.33
CA ALA A 300 -27.15 12.14 4.45
C ALA A 300 -26.09 13.00 3.74
N GLU A 301 -26.37 13.51 2.54
CA GLU A 301 -25.50 14.45 1.82
C GLU A 301 -25.25 15.73 2.63
N LYS A 302 -26.31 16.33 3.20
CA LYS A 302 -26.19 17.51 4.05
C LYS A 302 -25.34 17.26 5.30
N ASN A 303 -25.36 16.04 5.82
CA ASN A 303 -24.56 15.61 6.97
C ASN A 303 -23.15 15.11 6.58
N ASN A 304 -22.71 15.32 5.33
CA ASN A 304 -21.43 14.86 4.78
C ASN A 304 -21.24 13.33 4.83
N ASN A 305 -22.32 12.56 4.86
CA ASN A 305 -22.27 11.10 4.88
C ASN A 305 -22.59 10.52 3.49
N ILE A 306 -21.61 10.67 2.58
CA ILE A 306 -21.77 10.34 1.15
C ILE A 306 -22.05 8.85 0.88
N TYR A 307 -21.53 7.93 1.70
CA TYR A 307 -21.76 6.50 1.52
C TYR A 307 -23.19 6.10 1.86
N ARG A 308 -23.77 6.68 2.93
CA ARG A 308 -25.19 6.48 3.26
C ARG A 308 -26.12 7.04 2.19
N ALA A 309 -25.79 8.19 1.63
CA ALA A 309 -26.55 8.75 0.51
C ALA A 309 -26.48 7.87 -0.74
N SER A 310 -25.27 7.39 -1.09
CA SER A 310 -25.07 6.44 -2.19
C SER A 310 -25.89 5.16 -1.99
N HIS A 311 -25.86 4.58 -0.78
CA HIS A 311 -26.66 3.41 -0.45
C HIS A 311 -28.17 3.64 -0.64
N CYS A 312 -28.68 4.81 -0.25
CA CYS A 312 -30.08 5.15 -0.50
C CYS A 312 -30.41 5.18 -2.00
N TYR A 313 -29.52 5.72 -2.84
CA TYR A 313 -29.70 5.67 -4.30
C TYR A 313 -29.69 4.22 -4.82
N LEU A 314 -28.80 3.36 -4.32
CA LEU A 314 -28.76 1.94 -4.70
C LEU A 314 -30.05 1.18 -4.32
N LEU A 315 -30.67 1.51 -3.18
CA LEU A 315 -31.98 0.95 -2.82
C LEU A 315 -33.09 1.39 -3.81
N ILE A 316 -33.03 2.62 -4.34
CA ILE A 316 -33.95 3.05 -5.41
C ILE A 316 -33.68 2.25 -6.70
N VAL A 317 -32.41 1.95 -7.00
CA VAL A 317 -32.04 1.10 -8.14
C VAL A 317 -32.63 -0.30 -7.98
N GLN A 318 -32.52 -0.91 -6.81
CA GLN A 318 -33.19 -2.17 -6.51
C GLN A 318 -34.71 -2.06 -6.69
N ALA A 319 -35.31 -0.94 -6.26
CA ALA A 319 -36.73 -0.67 -6.44
C ALA A 319 -37.16 -0.58 -7.91
N SER A 320 -36.27 -0.06 -8.76
CA SER A 320 -36.50 0.09 -10.19
C SER A 320 -36.51 -1.25 -10.92
N ILE A 321 -35.76 -2.25 -10.43
CA ILE A 321 -35.69 -3.60 -11.01
C ILE A 321 -37.05 -4.29 -10.92
N PHE A 322 -37.69 -4.32 -9.75
CA PHE A 322 -39.01 -4.95 -9.62
C PHE A 322 -40.16 -4.09 -10.17
N SER A 323 -39.91 -2.81 -10.39
CA SER A 323 -40.90 -1.89 -10.98
C SER A 323 -40.79 -1.76 -12.50
N ASP A 324 -39.86 -2.49 -13.13
CA ASP A 324 -39.52 -2.41 -14.56
C ASP A 324 -39.21 -0.97 -15.04
N LYS A 325 -38.65 -0.13 -14.15
CA LYS A 325 -38.36 1.30 -14.38
C LYS A 325 -36.90 1.55 -14.73
N LYS A 326 -36.50 1.09 -15.91
CA LYS A 326 -35.09 1.13 -16.35
C LYS A 326 -34.49 2.55 -16.30
N HIS A 327 -35.18 3.55 -16.85
CA HIS A 327 -34.63 4.91 -16.97
C HIS A 327 -34.39 5.56 -15.60
N GLU A 328 -35.28 5.36 -14.64
CA GLU A 328 -35.13 5.83 -13.28
C GLU A 328 -33.95 5.14 -12.58
N GLY A 329 -33.81 3.82 -12.75
CA GLY A 329 -32.67 3.08 -12.22
C GLY A 329 -31.32 3.57 -12.76
N GLU A 330 -31.20 3.77 -14.08
CA GLU A 330 -29.98 4.31 -14.70
C GLU A 330 -29.59 5.69 -14.16
N LYS A 331 -30.57 6.55 -13.93
CA LYS A 331 -30.37 7.89 -13.33
C LYS A 331 -29.75 7.76 -11.94
N TYR A 332 -30.28 6.89 -11.08
CA TYR A 332 -29.78 6.74 -9.71
C TYR A 332 -28.44 6.01 -9.61
N ILE A 333 -28.15 5.08 -10.52
CA ILE A 333 -26.82 4.49 -10.65
C ILE A 333 -25.79 5.59 -10.94
N LYS A 334 -26.05 6.47 -11.91
CA LYS A 334 -25.13 7.58 -12.25
C LYS A 334 -24.89 8.50 -11.06
N LEU A 335 -25.94 8.85 -10.31
CA LEU A 335 -25.82 9.67 -9.10
C LEU A 335 -24.96 8.98 -8.03
N ALA A 336 -25.16 7.67 -7.80
CA ALA A 336 -24.36 6.89 -6.86
C ALA A 336 -22.88 6.78 -7.29
N GLU A 337 -22.63 6.61 -8.59
CA GLU A 337 -21.29 6.59 -9.17
C GLU A 337 -20.58 7.95 -9.02
N GLU A 338 -21.27 9.06 -9.33
CA GLU A 338 -20.73 10.41 -9.19
C GLU A 338 -20.36 10.73 -7.73
N LEU A 339 -21.21 10.31 -6.79
CA LEU A 339 -21.02 10.53 -5.37
C LEU A 339 -19.89 9.65 -4.79
N THR A 340 -19.83 8.38 -5.21
CA THR A 340 -18.93 7.38 -4.61
C THR A 340 -18.28 6.45 -5.66
N LYS A 341 -17.40 6.99 -6.51
CA LYS A 341 -16.65 6.23 -7.55
C LYS A 341 -15.80 5.06 -7.04
N ASN A 342 -15.53 5.01 -5.73
CA ASN A 342 -14.69 3.99 -5.10
C ASN A 342 -15.48 3.05 -4.18
N PHE A 343 -16.82 3.05 -4.27
CA PHE A 343 -17.65 2.17 -3.47
C PHE A 343 -18.01 0.93 -4.30
N ALA A 344 -17.41 -0.22 -3.95
CA ALA A 344 -17.57 -1.47 -4.71
C ALA A 344 -19.04 -1.89 -4.84
N LYS A 345 -19.84 -1.67 -3.79
CA LYS A 345 -21.28 -1.98 -3.76
C LYS A 345 -22.07 -1.30 -4.87
N VAL A 346 -21.68 -0.11 -5.31
CA VAL A 346 -22.33 0.58 -6.46
C VAL A 346 -22.23 -0.26 -7.72
N TYR A 347 -21.05 -0.80 -7.98
CA TYR A 347 -20.78 -1.61 -9.17
C TYR A 347 -21.40 -3.01 -9.06
N TYR A 348 -21.46 -3.56 -7.84
CA TYR A 348 -22.20 -4.79 -7.54
C TYR A 348 -23.69 -4.66 -7.87
N GLU A 349 -24.36 -3.64 -7.32
CA GLU A 349 -25.80 -3.41 -7.57
C GLU A 349 -26.06 -2.99 -9.02
N LYS A 350 -25.13 -2.25 -9.64
CA LYS A 350 -25.16 -1.94 -11.08
C LYS A 350 -25.12 -3.21 -11.93
N ALA A 351 -24.27 -4.19 -11.60
CA ALA A 351 -24.24 -5.46 -12.32
C ALA A 351 -25.60 -6.18 -12.23
N LYS A 352 -26.23 -6.23 -11.04
CA LYS A 352 -27.56 -6.81 -10.84
C LYS A 352 -28.63 -6.09 -11.67
N PHE A 353 -28.60 -4.76 -11.68
CA PHE A 353 -29.48 -3.93 -12.49
C PHE A 353 -29.32 -4.24 -13.99
N LEU A 354 -28.10 -4.23 -14.51
CA LEU A 354 -27.82 -4.45 -15.93
C LEU A 354 -28.22 -5.85 -16.40
N PHE A 355 -27.91 -6.89 -15.62
CA PHE A 355 -28.39 -8.26 -15.90
C PHE A 355 -29.92 -8.35 -15.92
N SER A 356 -30.60 -7.63 -15.02
CA SER A 356 -32.07 -7.62 -14.95
C SER A 356 -32.74 -7.01 -16.19
N PHE A 357 -32.01 -6.20 -16.96
CA PHE A 357 -32.44 -5.58 -18.21
C PHE A 357 -31.73 -6.13 -19.46
N ASN A 358 -31.08 -7.31 -19.34
CA ASN A 358 -30.39 -8.03 -20.41
C ASN A 358 -29.17 -7.29 -21.02
N GLU A 359 -28.50 -6.43 -20.26
CA GLU A 359 -27.26 -5.73 -20.65
C GLU A 359 -26.02 -6.47 -20.15
N ASN A 360 -25.85 -7.72 -20.60
CA ASN A 360 -24.88 -8.67 -20.03
C ASN A 360 -23.42 -8.22 -20.21
N PHE A 361 -23.08 -7.51 -21.28
CA PHE A 361 -21.72 -7.05 -21.54
C PHE A 361 -21.31 -5.96 -20.55
N GLU A 362 -22.16 -4.94 -20.39
CA GLU A 362 -21.99 -3.86 -19.42
C GLU A 362 -22.02 -4.39 -17.98
N ALA A 363 -22.84 -5.42 -17.70
CA ALA A 363 -22.88 -6.06 -16.39
C ALA A 363 -21.54 -6.70 -16.02
N LYS A 364 -20.88 -7.41 -16.95
CA LYS A 364 -19.54 -7.97 -16.73
C LYS A 364 -18.49 -6.89 -16.49
N GLN A 365 -18.58 -5.76 -17.18
CA GLN A 365 -17.70 -4.61 -16.92
C GLN A 365 -17.92 -4.02 -15.52
N ALA A 366 -19.17 -3.96 -15.05
CA ALA A 366 -19.47 -3.54 -13.69
C ALA A 366 -18.88 -4.50 -12.65
N ILE A 367 -18.95 -5.83 -12.88
CA ILE A 367 -18.26 -6.82 -12.04
C ILE A 367 -16.75 -6.55 -12.00
N ASP A 368 -16.11 -6.29 -13.14
CA ASP A 368 -14.68 -5.99 -13.19
C ASP A 368 -14.28 -4.74 -12.39
N GLU A 369 -15.14 -3.72 -12.38
CA GLU A 369 -14.91 -2.51 -11.59
C GLU A 369 -15.17 -2.74 -10.10
N CYS A 370 -16.16 -3.57 -9.75
CA CYS A 370 -16.41 -4.02 -8.38
C CYS A 370 -15.19 -4.73 -7.79
N LEU A 371 -14.71 -5.78 -8.47
CA LEU A 371 -13.57 -6.60 -8.02
C LEU A 371 -12.24 -5.82 -8.04
N ARG A 372 -12.11 -4.82 -8.91
CA ARG A 372 -10.98 -3.88 -8.88
C ARG A 372 -10.94 -3.07 -7.58
N ILE A 373 -12.10 -2.70 -7.05
CA ILE A 373 -12.21 -1.89 -5.84
C ILE A 373 -12.05 -2.77 -4.60
N LYS A 374 -12.82 -3.86 -4.50
CA LYS A 374 -12.76 -4.79 -3.36
C LYS A 374 -12.96 -6.22 -3.86
N MET A 375 -11.93 -7.05 -3.73
CA MET A 375 -11.91 -8.41 -4.26
C MET A 375 -12.84 -9.37 -3.49
N ASP A 376 -13.15 -9.07 -2.22
CA ASP A 376 -14.03 -9.90 -1.37
C ASP A 376 -15.45 -10.04 -1.95
N PHE A 377 -15.87 -9.10 -2.79
CA PHE A 377 -17.13 -9.22 -3.53
C PHE A 377 -17.16 -10.42 -4.49
N LEU A 378 -16.02 -11.05 -4.80
CA LEU A 378 -15.99 -12.28 -5.60
C LEU A 378 -16.77 -13.40 -4.91
N GLU A 379 -16.59 -13.56 -3.59
CA GLU A 379 -17.34 -14.53 -2.81
C GLU A 379 -18.83 -14.17 -2.81
N GLN A 380 -19.15 -12.89 -2.57
CA GLN A 380 -20.53 -12.41 -2.56
C GLN A 380 -21.23 -12.61 -3.91
N ILE A 381 -20.55 -12.38 -5.03
CA ILE A 381 -21.09 -12.61 -6.38
C ILE A 381 -21.33 -14.11 -6.62
N ASN A 382 -20.42 -14.97 -6.15
CA ASN A 382 -20.56 -16.41 -6.30
C ASN A 382 -21.65 -17.01 -5.40
N SER A 383 -21.94 -16.37 -4.27
CA SER A 383 -22.94 -16.83 -3.29
C SER A 383 -24.32 -16.21 -3.45
N ASP A 384 -24.45 -15.00 -4.04
CA ASP A 384 -25.75 -14.35 -4.24
C ASP A 384 -26.59 -15.16 -5.26
N PRO A 385 -27.76 -15.68 -4.85
CA PRO A 385 -28.63 -16.47 -5.72
C PRO A 385 -29.02 -15.77 -7.02
N PHE A 386 -29.03 -14.43 -7.05
CA PHE A 386 -29.33 -13.63 -8.23
C PHE A 386 -28.45 -14.01 -9.44
N PHE A 387 -27.19 -14.37 -9.21
CA PHE A 387 -26.23 -14.65 -10.28
C PHE A 387 -26.29 -16.10 -10.80
N ILE A 388 -27.03 -17.00 -10.13
CA ILE A 388 -27.16 -18.41 -10.54
C ILE A 388 -27.59 -18.56 -12.02
N PRO A 389 -28.59 -17.83 -12.55
CA PRO A 389 -28.98 -17.93 -13.95
C PRO A 389 -27.88 -17.52 -14.93
N TYR A 390 -26.97 -16.66 -14.49
CA TYR A 390 -25.87 -16.09 -15.27
C TYR A 390 -24.53 -16.80 -15.01
N LYS A 391 -24.53 -17.88 -14.21
CA LYS A 391 -23.32 -18.51 -13.71
C LYS A 391 -22.37 -18.98 -14.81
N ASN A 392 -22.88 -19.57 -15.90
CA ASN A 392 -22.03 -19.99 -17.02
C ASN A 392 -21.26 -18.81 -17.64
N GLU A 393 -21.94 -17.67 -17.81
CA GLU A 393 -21.38 -16.46 -18.44
C GLU A 393 -20.38 -15.78 -17.51
N ILE A 394 -20.61 -15.86 -16.20
CA ILE A 394 -19.75 -15.36 -15.13
C ILE A 394 -18.52 -16.26 -14.96
N ASP A 395 -18.68 -17.58 -14.95
CA ASP A 395 -17.60 -18.57 -14.83
C ASP A 395 -16.65 -18.50 -16.02
N GLU A 396 -17.16 -18.31 -17.23
CA GLU A 396 -16.33 -18.07 -18.42
C GLU A 396 -15.52 -16.78 -18.28
N HIS A 397 -16.17 -15.70 -17.84
CA HIS A 397 -15.52 -14.41 -17.57
C HIS A 397 -14.44 -14.53 -16.49
N PHE A 398 -14.70 -15.27 -15.42
CA PHE A 398 -13.74 -15.53 -14.35
C PHE A 398 -12.58 -16.45 -14.79
N LYS A 399 -12.81 -17.41 -15.69
CA LYS A 399 -11.72 -18.19 -16.30
C LYS A 399 -10.79 -17.30 -17.13
N GLU A 400 -11.35 -16.40 -17.91
CA GLU A 400 -10.56 -15.43 -18.69
C GLU A 400 -9.75 -14.52 -17.76
N MET A 401 -10.40 -13.98 -16.72
CA MET A 401 -9.76 -13.15 -15.69
C MET A 401 -8.64 -13.90 -14.98
N LYS A 402 -8.87 -15.15 -14.55
CA LYS A 402 -7.86 -16.00 -13.90
C LYS A 402 -6.66 -16.24 -14.80
N SER A 403 -6.88 -16.53 -16.09
CA SER A 403 -5.80 -16.75 -17.05
C SER A 403 -4.93 -15.50 -17.25
N LYS A 404 -5.55 -14.33 -17.33
CA LYS A 404 -4.81 -13.05 -17.44
C LYS A 404 -4.06 -12.74 -16.14
N LEU A 405 -4.70 -12.87 -14.99
CA LEU A 405 -4.09 -12.70 -13.67
C LEU A 405 -2.90 -13.64 -13.45
N TYR A 406 -3.01 -14.89 -13.88
CA TYR A 406 -1.92 -15.86 -13.80
C TYR A 406 -0.68 -15.34 -14.55
N LYS A 407 -0.84 -14.93 -15.82
CA LYS A 407 0.25 -14.38 -16.63
C LYS A 407 0.85 -13.11 -16.01
N THR A 408 0.00 -12.22 -15.49
CA THR A 408 0.44 -11.00 -14.81
C THR A 408 1.24 -11.33 -13.55
N THR A 409 0.75 -12.28 -12.73
CA THR A 409 1.41 -12.71 -11.49
C THR A 409 2.76 -13.37 -11.76
N GLU A 410 2.82 -14.23 -12.78
CA GLU A 410 4.06 -14.87 -13.25
C GLU A 410 5.10 -13.82 -13.67
N ALA A 411 4.69 -12.83 -14.47
CA ALA A 411 5.56 -11.74 -14.88
C ALA A 411 6.05 -10.87 -13.70
N ILE A 412 5.18 -10.59 -12.73
CA ILE A 412 5.54 -9.86 -11.51
C ILE A 412 6.54 -10.67 -10.69
N LEU A 413 6.33 -11.98 -10.53
CA LEU A 413 7.24 -12.85 -9.79
C LEU A 413 8.62 -12.90 -10.47
N TYR A 414 8.64 -13.06 -11.79
CA TYR A 414 9.87 -12.99 -12.59
C TYR A 414 10.62 -11.67 -12.37
N ASN A 415 9.94 -10.53 -12.45
CA ASN A 415 10.56 -9.21 -12.23
C ASN A 415 11.01 -9.03 -10.77
N THR A 416 10.27 -9.58 -9.81
CA THR A 416 10.65 -9.57 -8.38
C THR A 416 11.97 -10.30 -8.17
N ASN A 417 12.12 -11.47 -8.79
CA ASN A 417 13.33 -12.27 -8.71
C ASN A 417 14.51 -11.58 -9.40
N ASN A 418 14.29 -10.95 -10.56
CA ASN A 418 15.33 -10.14 -11.22
C ASN A 418 15.82 -8.99 -10.33
N ILE A 419 14.91 -8.29 -9.64
CA ILE A 419 15.28 -7.21 -8.70
C ILE A 419 16.03 -7.78 -7.49
N ARG A 420 15.60 -8.92 -6.95
CA ARG A 420 16.29 -9.59 -5.85
C ARG A 420 17.70 -10.02 -6.22
N GLU A 421 17.90 -10.58 -7.41
CA GLU A 421 19.22 -10.96 -7.93
C GLU A 421 20.17 -9.76 -8.03
N ILE A 422 19.68 -8.59 -8.48
CA ILE A 422 20.47 -7.35 -8.55
C ILE A 422 21.08 -6.98 -7.18
N PHE A 423 20.36 -7.27 -6.09
CA PHE A 423 20.80 -7.00 -4.72
C PHE A 423 21.30 -8.24 -3.97
N ASN A 424 21.62 -9.34 -4.68
CA ASN A 424 22.09 -10.60 -4.11
C ASN A 424 21.16 -11.19 -3.01
N MET A 425 19.84 -10.98 -3.14
CA MET A 425 18.83 -11.51 -2.23
C MET A 425 18.35 -12.91 -2.70
N PRO A 426 17.89 -13.78 -1.78
CA PRO A 426 17.39 -15.10 -2.16
C PRO A 426 16.16 -15.00 -3.07
N ILE A 427 16.13 -15.83 -4.12
CA ILE A 427 15.03 -15.91 -5.09
C ILE A 427 13.80 -16.55 -4.42
N TYR A 428 12.60 -16.07 -4.76
CA TYR A 428 11.35 -16.63 -4.27
C TYR A 428 10.71 -17.50 -5.35
N ASN A 429 10.41 -18.75 -5.03
CA ASN A 429 9.88 -19.72 -6.00
C ASN A 429 8.74 -20.51 -5.38
N PHE A 430 7.51 -20.09 -5.65
CA PHE A 430 6.30 -20.76 -5.20
C PHE A 430 5.42 -21.06 -6.40
N ASN A 431 4.74 -22.20 -6.36
CA ASN A 431 3.93 -22.67 -7.47
C ASN A 431 2.58 -21.94 -7.49
N ILE A 432 2.38 -21.03 -8.45
CA ILE A 432 1.14 -20.28 -8.63
C ILE A 432 0.09 -20.99 -9.52
N SER A 433 0.39 -22.16 -10.10
CA SER A 433 -0.49 -22.84 -11.06
C SER A 433 -1.85 -23.25 -10.48
N LYS A 434 -1.89 -23.55 -9.18
CA LYS A 434 -3.10 -24.00 -8.48
C LYS A 434 -3.85 -22.86 -7.82
N ASN A 435 -3.32 -21.64 -7.87
CA ASN A 435 -3.84 -20.56 -7.07
C ASN A 435 -5.24 -20.11 -7.52
N SER A 436 -6.04 -19.70 -6.57
CA SER A 436 -7.33 -19.06 -6.81
C SER A 436 -7.15 -17.64 -7.38
N ILE A 437 -8.23 -17.01 -7.84
CA ILE A 437 -8.20 -15.62 -8.33
C ILE A 437 -7.73 -14.66 -7.22
N THR A 438 -8.24 -14.86 -6.00
CA THR A 438 -7.89 -14.04 -4.82
C THR A 438 -6.41 -14.20 -4.44
N GLU A 439 -5.89 -15.43 -4.47
CA GLU A 439 -4.48 -15.69 -4.20
C GLU A 439 -3.56 -15.12 -5.28
N LEU A 440 -3.89 -15.29 -6.57
CA LEU A 440 -3.13 -14.69 -7.67
C LEU A 440 -3.07 -13.17 -7.53
N TRP A 441 -4.21 -12.55 -7.23
CA TRP A 441 -4.32 -11.12 -6.96
C TRP A 441 -3.43 -10.68 -5.78
N GLY A 442 -3.54 -11.37 -4.64
CA GLY A 442 -2.74 -11.08 -3.46
C GLY A 442 -1.24 -11.24 -3.71
N ASN A 443 -0.84 -12.28 -4.45
CA ASN A 443 0.54 -12.52 -4.83
C ASN A 443 1.10 -11.43 -5.76
N ALA A 444 0.34 -11.03 -6.78
CA ALA A 444 0.71 -9.92 -7.66
C ALA A 444 0.92 -8.62 -6.87
N ARG A 445 -0.03 -8.27 -5.99
CA ARG A 445 0.04 -7.05 -5.17
C ARG A 445 1.23 -7.07 -4.21
N ARG A 446 1.44 -8.19 -3.50
CA ARG A 446 2.60 -8.39 -2.61
C ARG A 446 3.92 -8.32 -3.36
N GLY A 447 4.01 -8.91 -4.56
CA GLY A 447 5.19 -8.84 -5.42
C GLY A 447 5.57 -7.39 -5.76
N ILE A 448 4.60 -6.56 -6.13
CA ILE A 448 4.84 -5.14 -6.42
C ILE A 448 5.29 -4.37 -5.17
N ILE A 449 4.64 -4.56 -4.03
CA ILE A 449 5.03 -3.90 -2.76
C ILE A 449 6.44 -4.33 -2.35
N SER A 450 6.75 -5.62 -2.48
CA SER A 450 8.07 -6.17 -2.17
C SER A 450 9.16 -5.52 -3.03
N GLN A 451 8.94 -5.41 -4.35
CA GLN A 451 9.86 -4.70 -5.26
C GLN A 451 10.07 -3.26 -4.82
N TYR A 452 8.98 -2.54 -4.52
CA TYR A 452 9.02 -1.16 -4.05
C TYR A 452 9.81 -1.01 -2.73
N LYS A 453 9.54 -1.86 -1.73
CA LYS A 453 10.26 -1.88 -0.45
C LYS A 453 11.76 -2.15 -0.63
N ILE A 454 12.14 -3.11 -1.49
CA ILE A 454 13.55 -3.39 -1.82
C ILE A 454 14.22 -2.15 -2.40
N ILE A 455 13.56 -1.47 -3.34
CA ILE A 455 14.11 -0.26 -3.98
C ILE A 455 14.29 0.86 -2.97
N ILE A 456 13.26 1.18 -2.16
CA ILE A 456 13.34 2.25 -1.15
C ILE A 456 14.47 1.98 -0.15
N ASN A 457 14.56 0.76 0.39
CA ASN A 457 15.54 0.45 1.41
C ASN A 457 16.97 0.63 0.89
N ASN A 458 17.24 0.18 -0.34
CA ASN A 458 18.55 0.39 -0.97
C ASN A 458 18.79 1.86 -1.32
N LEU A 459 17.75 2.60 -1.75
CA LEU A 459 17.86 4.03 -2.08
C LEU A 459 18.13 4.88 -0.84
N LYS A 460 17.50 4.56 0.30
CA LYS A 460 17.76 5.18 1.61
C LYS A 460 19.22 4.99 2.03
N ILE A 461 19.76 3.78 1.88
CA ILE A 461 21.19 3.49 2.17
C ILE A 461 22.09 4.37 1.30
N LEU A 462 21.81 4.45 -0.01
CA LEU A 462 22.59 5.26 -0.94
C LEU A 462 22.52 6.76 -0.67
N SER A 463 21.37 7.27 -0.21
CA SER A 463 21.17 8.72 0.02
C SER A 463 22.04 9.32 1.15
N ASN A 464 22.64 8.49 2.00
CA ASN A 464 23.52 8.94 3.09
C ASN A 464 24.96 9.24 2.64
N ASP A 465 25.32 8.84 1.41
CA ASP A 465 26.64 9.00 0.82
C ASP A 465 26.55 9.68 -0.56
N SER A 466 27.63 10.32 -0.99
CA SER A 466 27.75 10.94 -2.32
C SER A 466 29.18 10.87 -2.82
N ILE A 467 29.36 10.94 -4.14
CA ILE A 467 30.70 11.01 -4.75
C ILE A 467 31.45 12.24 -4.23
N ASP A 468 30.77 13.38 -4.13
CA ASP A 468 31.33 14.63 -3.61
C ASP A 468 31.86 14.50 -2.18
N LYS A 469 31.17 13.74 -1.32
CA LYS A 469 31.61 13.45 0.05
C LYS A 469 32.91 12.65 0.05
N PHE A 470 33.02 11.62 -0.78
CA PHE A 470 34.23 10.81 -0.89
C PHE A 470 35.41 11.58 -1.50
N GLU A 471 35.18 12.42 -2.52
CA GLU A 471 36.22 13.29 -3.08
C GLU A 471 36.67 14.35 -2.07
N SER A 472 35.74 14.88 -1.27
CA SER A 472 36.07 15.79 -0.16
C SER A 472 36.94 15.10 0.90
N GLU A 473 36.61 13.87 1.29
CA GLU A 473 37.43 13.05 2.21
C GLU A 473 38.84 12.83 1.65
N LYS A 474 38.98 12.60 0.35
CA LYS A 474 40.28 12.44 -0.32
C LYS A 474 41.12 13.72 -0.29
N ILE A 475 40.51 14.88 -0.55
CA ILE A 475 41.18 16.19 -0.48
C ILE A 475 41.65 16.47 0.96
N ILE A 476 40.81 16.18 1.96
CA ILE A 476 41.18 16.33 3.38
C ILE A 476 42.38 15.43 3.71
N LEU A 477 42.36 14.17 3.27
CA LEU A 477 43.45 13.22 3.48
C LEU A 477 44.77 13.69 2.84
N GLU A 478 44.72 14.23 1.62
CA GLU A 478 45.89 14.80 0.93
C GLU A 478 46.47 16.01 1.69
N ASN A 479 45.59 16.88 2.20
CA ASN A 479 46.00 18.03 3.00
C ASN A 479 46.65 17.60 4.34
N GLU A 480 46.11 16.57 5.01
CA GLU A 480 46.70 16.03 6.24
C GLU A 480 48.10 15.46 6.02
N LEU A 481 48.32 14.74 4.90
CA LEU A 481 49.64 14.23 4.55
C LEU A 481 50.63 15.38 4.31
N ASN A 482 50.21 16.40 3.56
CA ASN A 482 51.02 17.58 3.29
C ASN A 482 51.39 18.32 4.58
N GLU A 483 50.44 18.48 5.51
CA GLU A 483 50.72 19.06 6.83
C GLU A 483 51.71 18.23 7.65
N LYS A 484 51.52 16.90 7.71
CA LYS A 484 52.42 16.00 8.44
C LYS A 484 53.85 16.09 7.89
N ASN A 485 54.00 16.04 6.57
CA ASN A 485 55.30 16.17 5.90
C ASN A 485 55.94 17.56 6.13
N LYS A 486 55.14 18.63 6.13
CA LYS A 486 55.63 19.98 6.45
C LYS A 486 56.12 20.09 7.89
N LYS A 487 55.36 19.57 8.87
CA LYS A 487 55.77 19.53 10.29
C LYS A 487 57.05 18.72 10.47
N LEU A 488 57.17 17.62 9.74
CA LEU A 488 58.34 16.75 9.81
C LEU A 488 59.60 17.40 9.20
N LYS A 489 59.43 18.14 8.11
CA LYS A 489 60.50 18.97 7.53
C LYS A 489 60.98 20.04 8.51
N ILE A 490 60.05 20.77 9.14
CA ILE A 490 60.40 21.79 10.14
C ILE A 490 61.18 21.17 11.31
N SER A 491 60.70 20.04 11.85
CA SER A 491 61.37 19.33 12.94
C SER A 491 62.77 18.82 12.57
N PHE A 492 62.95 18.36 11.32
CA PHE A 492 64.25 17.97 10.80
C PHE A 492 65.19 19.19 10.69
N ASP A 493 64.74 20.29 10.09
CA ASP A 493 65.52 21.51 9.93
C ASP A 493 65.95 22.09 11.30
N GLU A 494 65.06 22.07 12.31
CA GLU A 494 65.39 22.45 13.69
C GLU A 494 66.46 21.54 14.32
N SER A 495 66.36 20.24 14.08
CA SER A 495 67.32 19.25 14.59
C SER A 495 68.70 19.45 13.96
N ILE A 496 68.76 19.68 12.65
CA ILE A 496 70.00 19.99 11.93
C ILE A 496 70.61 21.31 12.40
N TYR A 497 69.80 22.36 12.53
CA TYR A 497 70.26 23.66 13.03
C TYR A 497 70.89 23.55 14.43
N LYS A 498 70.26 22.79 15.33
CA LYS A 498 70.80 22.53 16.67
C LYS A 498 72.13 21.76 16.60
N LEU A 499 72.21 20.77 15.72
CA LEU A 499 73.42 19.96 15.49
C LEU A 499 74.58 20.81 14.96
N GLU A 500 74.31 21.69 13.98
CA GLU A 500 75.30 22.61 13.41
C GLU A 500 75.82 23.60 14.45
N LYS A 501 74.92 24.16 15.26
CA LYS A 501 75.30 25.06 16.35
C LYS A 501 76.20 24.37 17.38
N ASP A 502 75.88 23.14 17.75
CA ASP A 502 76.71 22.34 18.67
C ASP A 502 78.08 21.98 18.06
N LYS A 503 78.12 21.69 16.75
CA LYS A 503 79.36 21.47 16.01
C LYS A 503 80.25 22.71 16.03
N ILE A 504 79.70 23.88 15.70
CA ILE A 504 80.42 25.16 15.72
C ILE A 504 80.97 25.45 17.11
N ASN A 505 80.14 25.32 18.15
CA ASN A 505 80.55 25.52 19.54
C ASN A 505 81.72 24.60 19.94
N LYS A 506 81.66 23.31 19.60
CA LYS A 506 82.72 22.34 19.90
C LYS A 506 84.02 22.67 19.16
N ILE A 507 83.94 23.07 17.88
CA ILE A 507 85.10 23.50 17.10
C ILE A 507 85.71 24.77 17.71
N GLU A 508 84.90 25.75 18.12
CA GLU A 508 85.39 27.00 18.71
C GLU A 508 86.13 26.76 20.04
N ILE A 509 85.65 25.82 20.87
CA ILE A 509 86.32 25.41 22.10
C ILE A 509 87.70 24.79 21.79
N ILE A 510 87.78 23.90 20.80
CA ILE A 510 89.04 23.29 20.36
C ILE A 510 89.99 24.34 19.80
N ASP A 511 89.47 25.30 19.05
CA ASP A 511 90.25 26.41 18.50
C ASP A 511 90.82 27.33 19.57
N LYS A 512 90.02 27.68 20.59
CA LYS A 512 90.49 28.44 21.75
C LYS A 512 91.55 27.67 22.53
N LYS A 513 91.35 26.36 22.76
CA LYS A 513 92.31 25.49 23.44
C LYS A 513 93.63 25.40 22.67
N ALA A 514 93.58 25.15 21.36
CA ALA A 514 94.76 25.07 20.52
C ALA A 514 95.54 26.41 20.45
N LYS A 515 94.83 27.55 20.39
CA LYS A 515 95.42 28.90 20.47
C LYS A 515 96.10 29.12 21.82
N ASN A 516 95.48 28.71 22.93
CA ASN A 516 96.06 28.85 24.26
C ASN A 516 97.31 27.96 24.42
N ASP A 517 97.25 26.70 23.97
CA ASP A 517 98.38 25.76 24.03
C ASP A 517 99.56 26.21 23.15
N THR A 518 99.28 26.78 21.97
CA THR A 518 100.31 27.40 21.13
C THR A 518 100.90 28.66 21.76
N PHE A 519 100.07 29.52 22.37
CA PHE A 519 100.54 30.69 23.11
C PHE A 519 101.48 30.27 24.26
N ILE A 520 101.06 29.31 25.10
CA ILE A 520 101.86 28.76 26.20
C ILE A 520 103.21 28.22 25.67
N SER A 521 103.18 27.46 24.57
CA SER A 521 104.38 26.93 23.92
C SER A 521 105.32 28.04 23.41
N ILE A 522 104.78 29.11 22.83
CA ILE A 522 105.55 30.27 22.35
C ILE A 522 106.12 31.08 23.51
N THR A 523 105.38 31.31 24.60
CA THR A 523 105.92 31.98 25.80
C THR A 523 107.04 31.18 26.45
N LYS A 524 106.91 29.84 26.56
CA LYS A 524 107.98 28.97 27.04
C LYS A 524 109.20 29.04 26.13
N ARG A 525 108.99 29.02 24.81
CA ARG A 525 110.03 29.20 23.80
C ARG A 525 110.76 30.54 23.98
N ASN A 526 110.04 31.64 24.11
CA ASN A 526 110.60 32.98 24.27
C ASN A 526 111.35 33.13 25.60
N ASN A 527 110.81 32.61 26.71
CA ASN A 527 111.51 32.61 28.00
C ASN A 527 112.79 31.76 27.95
N MET A 528 112.77 30.61 27.28
CA MET A 528 113.97 29.77 27.13
C MET A 528 115.02 30.43 26.24
N PHE A 529 114.62 31.09 25.14
CA PHE A 529 115.54 31.89 24.32
C PHE A 529 116.07 33.11 25.06
N PHE A 530 115.28 33.73 25.94
CA PHE A 530 115.74 34.80 26.81
C PHE A 530 116.81 34.29 27.78
N VAL A 531 116.60 33.14 28.41
CA VAL A 531 117.59 32.47 29.29
C VAL A 531 118.86 32.10 28.51
N LEU A 532 118.74 31.49 27.33
CA LEU A 532 119.91 31.18 26.49
C LEU A 532 120.62 32.46 26.03
N GLY A 533 119.88 33.51 25.65
CA GLY A 533 120.42 34.81 25.28
C GLY A 533 121.18 35.46 26.43
N THR A 534 120.67 35.38 27.67
CA THR A 534 121.38 35.87 28.86
C THR A 534 122.62 35.05 29.18
N LEU A 535 122.60 33.73 28.97
CA LEU A 535 123.79 32.86 29.12
C LEU A 535 124.87 33.18 28.09
N VAL A 536 124.48 33.50 26.85
CA VAL A 536 125.40 33.97 25.80
C VAL A 536 125.94 35.36 26.12
N LEU A 537 125.13 36.27 26.67
CA LEU A 537 125.60 37.60 27.08
C LEU A 537 126.57 37.53 28.27
N LEU A 538 126.29 36.67 29.24
CA LEU A 538 127.15 36.38 30.39
C LEU A 538 128.50 35.77 29.96
N SER A 539 128.51 34.90 28.95
CA SER A 539 129.76 34.33 28.43
C SER A 539 130.60 35.35 27.65
N ILE A 540 129.98 36.36 27.04
CA ILE A 540 130.69 37.49 26.41
C ILE A 540 131.31 38.42 27.46
N LEU A 541 130.66 38.63 28.61
CA LEU A 541 131.14 39.52 29.68
C LEU A 541 132.33 38.96 30.50
N PHE A 542 132.57 37.64 30.52
CA PHE A 542 133.67 36.98 31.26
C PHE A 542 134.94 36.76 30.40
N TYR A 543 135.40 37.78 29.67
CA TYR A 543 136.50 37.69 28.70
C TYR A 543 137.90 37.81 29.35
N LYS A 544 138.54 36.68 29.69
CA LYS A 544 140.00 36.63 29.95
C LYS A 544 140.66 35.23 29.92
N ASN A 545 140.38 34.36 28.93
CA ASN A 545 141.33 33.33 28.48
C ASN A 545 140.85 32.57 27.23
N ASN A 546 141.75 32.38 26.26
CA ASN A 546 141.47 31.80 24.93
C ASN A 546 141.44 30.26 24.95
N TYR A 547 140.27 29.67 24.62
CA TYR A 547 140.02 28.48 23.78
C TYR A 547 138.58 27.91 23.93
N ASN A 548 137.85 28.27 25.00
CA ASN A 548 136.52 27.72 25.29
C ASN A 548 135.33 28.43 24.59
N LEU A 549 135.54 29.56 23.91
CA LEU A 549 134.45 30.34 23.32
C LEU A 549 133.81 29.65 22.10
N PHE A 550 134.62 29.04 21.22
CA PHE A 550 134.11 28.40 20.00
C PHE A 550 133.23 27.18 20.32
N ILE A 551 133.67 26.36 21.28
CA ILE A 551 132.90 25.20 21.78
C ILE A 551 131.60 25.67 22.43
N PHE A 552 131.63 26.75 23.22
CA PHE A 552 130.44 27.26 23.89
C PHE A 552 129.43 27.91 22.92
N THR A 553 129.90 28.67 21.92
CA THR A 553 129.04 29.23 20.87
C THR A 553 128.47 28.14 19.95
N PHE A 554 129.22 27.08 19.68
CA PHE A 554 128.78 25.94 18.87
C PHE A 554 127.78 25.06 19.62
N ILE A 555 127.97 24.83 20.92
CA ILE A 555 126.98 24.15 21.78
C ILE A 555 125.72 25.00 21.94
N SER A 556 125.86 26.32 22.08
CA SER A 556 124.73 27.25 22.13
C SER A 556 123.94 27.30 20.81
N SER A 557 124.61 27.27 19.65
CA SER A 557 123.94 27.23 18.35
C SER A 557 123.23 25.88 18.11
N ILE A 558 123.84 24.76 18.51
CA ILE A 558 123.18 23.45 18.45
C ILE A 558 121.98 23.37 19.39
N LEU A 559 122.10 23.89 20.63
CA LEU A 559 121.00 23.93 21.60
C LEU A 559 119.85 24.83 21.14
N THR A 560 120.16 25.99 20.52
CA THR A 560 119.13 26.86 19.94
C THR A 560 118.44 26.21 18.75
N ILE A 561 119.17 25.60 17.81
CA ILE A 561 118.58 24.88 16.66
C ILE A 561 117.75 23.68 17.13
N SER A 562 118.24 22.91 18.11
CA SER A 562 117.54 21.82 18.77
C SER A 562 116.24 22.29 19.44
N ALA A 563 116.28 23.41 20.17
CA ALA A 563 115.10 24.01 20.78
C ALA A 563 114.10 24.51 19.73
N ILE A 564 114.55 25.19 18.66
CA ILE A 564 113.69 25.61 17.54
C ILE A 564 113.00 24.38 16.93
N TYR A 565 113.73 23.30 16.69
CA TYR A 565 113.19 22.06 16.14
C TYR A 565 112.18 21.38 17.10
N TYR A 566 112.47 21.33 18.39
CA TYR A 566 111.58 20.77 19.40
C TYR A 566 110.27 21.58 19.52
N PHE A 567 110.35 22.91 19.54
CA PHE A 567 109.18 23.77 19.63
C PHE A 567 108.36 23.80 18.33
N THR A 568 109.00 23.81 17.16
CA THR A 568 108.28 23.65 15.88
C THR A 568 107.60 22.29 15.79
N ARG A 569 108.22 21.21 16.28
CA ARG A 569 107.60 19.88 16.39
C ARG A 569 106.42 19.86 17.37
N GLN A 570 106.53 20.53 18.53
CA GLN A 570 105.44 20.67 19.51
C GLN A 570 104.25 21.45 18.93
N VAL A 571 104.49 22.60 18.29
CA VAL A 571 103.44 23.38 17.62
C VAL A 571 102.78 22.57 16.50
N LYS A 572 103.58 21.87 15.68
CA LYS A 572 103.06 20.98 14.63
C LYS A 572 102.23 19.82 15.20
N LYS A 573 102.58 19.30 16.38
CA LYS A 573 101.82 18.27 17.10
C LYS A 573 100.48 18.81 17.62
N ILE A 574 100.45 20.04 18.15
CA ILE A 574 99.21 20.71 18.59
C ILE A 574 98.25 20.89 17.40
N PHE A 575 98.73 21.40 16.26
CA PHE A 575 97.91 21.53 15.05
C PHE A 575 97.45 20.18 14.48
N LYS A 576 98.31 19.15 14.50
CA LYS A 576 97.91 17.80 14.06
C LYS A 576 96.81 17.20 14.96
N ASN A 577 96.92 17.37 16.28
CA ASN A 577 95.90 16.91 17.22
C ASN A 577 94.59 17.69 17.08
N LYS A 578 94.64 19.02 16.93
CA LYS A 578 93.47 19.85 16.61
C LYS A 578 92.77 19.35 15.35
N ASN A 579 93.51 19.11 14.26
CA ASN A 579 92.93 18.62 13.01
C ASN A 579 92.30 17.24 13.16
N LEU A 580 92.92 16.33 13.93
CA LEU A 580 92.37 15.00 14.24
C LEU A 580 91.08 15.09 15.08
N GLU A 581 91.01 15.98 16.08
CA GLU A 581 89.80 16.19 16.89
C GLU A 581 88.68 16.81 16.06
N ILE A 582 88.98 17.81 15.22
CA ILE A 582 88.01 18.40 14.28
C ILE A 582 87.52 17.34 13.29
N GLN A 583 88.40 16.47 12.79
CA GLN A 583 88.01 15.38 11.89
C GLN A 583 87.10 14.36 12.57
N LYS A 584 87.36 14.01 13.85
CA LYS A 584 86.47 13.14 14.63
C LYS A 584 85.09 13.78 14.85
N ILE A 585 85.03 15.08 15.13
CA ILE A 585 83.75 15.80 15.26
C ILE A 585 83.00 15.84 13.93
N ASN A 586 83.69 16.09 12.82
CA ASN A 586 83.06 16.07 11.50
C ASN A 586 82.49 14.69 11.15
N ASN A 587 83.21 13.61 11.43
CA ASN A 587 82.73 12.25 11.21
C ASN A 587 81.54 11.90 12.13
N SER A 588 81.58 12.33 13.40
CA SER A 588 80.46 12.16 14.33
C SER A 588 79.21 12.92 13.87
N PHE A 589 79.38 14.16 13.37
CA PHE A 589 78.29 14.97 12.84
C PHE A 589 77.66 14.31 11.62
N LEU A 590 78.46 13.84 10.66
CA LEU A 590 77.97 13.14 9.47
C LEU A 590 77.14 11.91 9.84
N ALA A 591 77.60 11.10 10.81
CA ALA A 591 76.85 9.94 11.28
C ALA A 591 75.53 10.30 11.97
N GLU A 592 75.49 11.42 12.70
CA GLU A 592 74.28 11.90 13.39
C GLU A 592 73.28 12.51 12.40
N GLU A 593 73.77 13.27 11.41
CA GLU A 593 72.99 13.80 10.30
C GLU A 593 72.36 12.69 9.44
N GLU A 594 73.12 11.66 9.09
CA GLU A 594 72.61 10.47 8.40
C GLU A 594 71.51 9.77 9.21
N ARG A 595 71.64 9.73 10.55
CA ARG A 595 70.62 9.17 11.42
C ARG A 595 69.32 9.98 11.40
N PHE A 596 69.41 11.31 11.50
CA PHE A 596 68.23 12.18 11.39
C PHE A 596 67.56 12.06 10.00
N LEU A 597 68.36 11.94 8.94
CA LEU A 597 67.85 11.77 7.58
C LEU A 597 67.13 10.42 7.42
N SER A 598 67.72 9.34 7.94
CA SER A 598 67.11 8.01 7.95
C SER A 598 65.79 7.98 8.75
N ASP A 599 65.76 8.58 9.94
CA ASP A 599 64.55 8.68 10.76
C ASP A 599 63.45 9.50 10.07
N LYS A 600 63.83 10.57 9.36
CA LYS A 600 62.90 11.36 8.54
C LYS A 600 62.31 10.52 7.41
N LEU A 601 63.15 9.87 6.62
CA LEU A 601 62.74 9.03 5.49
C LEU A 601 61.84 7.88 5.96
N TYR A 602 62.14 7.27 7.12
CA TYR A 602 61.32 6.22 7.71
C TYR A 602 59.92 6.72 8.07
N LYS A 603 59.81 7.90 8.71
CA LYS A 603 58.52 8.49 9.08
C LYS A 603 57.72 8.96 7.88
N GLU A 604 58.35 9.58 6.88
CA GLU A 604 57.71 9.96 5.60
C GLU A 604 57.10 8.72 4.94
N LYS A 605 57.88 7.64 4.82
CA LYS A 605 57.41 6.37 4.26
C LYS A 605 56.26 5.76 5.07
N ASN A 606 56.27 5.89 6.40
CA ASN A 606 55.18 5.42 7.24
C ASN A 606 53.87 6.23 7.01
N TYR A 607 53.98 7.56 6.91
CA TYR A 607 52.83 8.41 6.58
C TYR A 607 52.28 8.13 5.17
N GLU A 608 53.15 7.96 4.18
CA GLU A 608 52.74 7.55 2.83
C GLU A 608 52.02 6.19 2.84
N ASN A 609 52.51 5.21 3.60
CA ASN A 609 51.85 3.92 3.73
C ASN A 609 50.45 4.04 4.36
N GLN A 610 50.30 4.81 5.43
CA GLN A 610 48.99 5.06 6.07
C GLN A 610 48.02 5.79 5.13
N PHE A 611 48.52 6.79 4.39
CA PHE A 611 47.77 7.49 3.37
C PHE A 611 47.28 6.52 2.29
N ASN A 612 48.17 5.70 1.73
CA ASN A 612 47.84 4.74 0.68
C ASN A 612 46.81 3.69 1.13
N LEU A 613 46.89 3.22 2.38
CA LEU A 613 45.88 2.31 2.96
C LEU A 613 44.51 2.97 3.07
N THR A 614 44.46 4.21 3.55
CA THR A 614 43.20 4.96 3.71
C THR A 614 42.60 5.33 2.36
N LEU A 615 43.43 5.80 1.41
CA LEU A 615 43.04 6.07 0.04
C LEU A 615 42.48 4.82 -0.65
N LYS A 616 43.08 3.65 -0.42
CA LYS A 616 42.57 2.38 -0.94
C LYS A 616 41.17 2.06 -0.38
N SER A 617 40.92 2.34 0.90
CA SER A 617 39.60 2.17 1.52
C SER A 617 38.57 3.14 0.93
N ILE A 618 38.91 4.41 0.74
CA ILE A 618 38.03 5.41 0.10
C ILE A 618 37.70 4.99 -1.35
N ASN A 619 38.71 4.61 -2.13
CA ASN A 619 38.51 4.12 -3.51
C ASN A 619 37.63 2.87 -3.56
N TYR A 620 37.74 1.97 -2.58
CA TYR A 620 36.85 0.82 -2.47
C TYR A 620 35.40 1.26 -2.23
N LYS A 621 35.14 2.20 -1.29
CA LYS A 621 33.80 2.76 -1.04
C LYS A 621 33.23 3.46 -2.28
N ILE A 622 34.05 4.21 -3.02
CA ILE A 622 33.62 4.85 -4.28
C ILE A 622 33.19 3.78 -5.30
N ASN A 623 33.96 2.70 -5.45
CA ASN A 623 33.62 1.62 -6.37
C ASN A 623 32.33 0.90 -5.95
N GLU A 624 32.17 0.63 -4.66
CA GLU A 624 30.95 0.05 -4.09
C GLU A 624 29.74 0.96 -4.33
N TYR A 625 29.87 2.27 -4.06
CA TYR A 625 28.85 3.27 -4.32
C TYR A 625 28.42 3.31 -5.79
N LYS A 626 29.37 3.29 -6.74
CA LYS A 626 29.09 3.23 -8.18
C LYS A 626 28.36 1.95 -8.60
N ILE A 627 28.72 0.80 -8.01
CA ILE A 627 28.02 -0.46 -8.24
C ILE A 627 26.58 -0.36 -7.73
N ASN A 628 26.38 0.17 -6.53
CA ASN A 628 25.06 0.33 -5.91
C ASN A 628 24.17 1.27 -6.73
N ILE A 629 24.70 2.40 -7.23
CA ILE A 629 23.97 3.29 -8.16
C ILE A 629 23.50 2.52 -9.39
N LYS A 630 24.40 1.77 -10.05
CA LYS A 630 24.07 1.00 -11.24
C LYS A 630 22.98 -0.06 -10.96
N ASN A 631 23.04 -0.68 -9.79
CA ASN A 631 22.05 -1.65 -9.34
C ASN A 631 20.68 -1.00 -9.11
N ILE A 632 20.63 0.14 -8.42
CA ILE A 632 19.40 0.90 -8.22
C ILE A 632 18.78 1.35 -9.54
N LYS A 633 19.59 1.92 -10.44
CA LYS A 633 19.13 2.33 -11.77
C LYS A 633 18.42 1.18 -12.48
N LYS A 634 19.06 0.01 -12.56
CA LYS A 634 18.46 -1.19 -13.17
C LYS A 634 17.19 -1.65 -12.46
N ALA A 635 17.17 -1.62 -11.13
CA ALA A 635 16.01 -2.04 -10.35
C ALA A 635 14.80 -1.11 -10.58
N ILE A 636 15.02 0.21 -10.57
CA ILE A 636 13.99 1.21 -10.89
C ILE A 636 13.51 1.04 -12.34
N GLU A 637 14.42 0.86 -13.30
CA GLU A 637 14.07 0.61 -14.69
C GLU A 637 13.20 -0.64 -14.85
N ILE A 638 13.55 -1.77 -14.23
CA ILE A 638 12.72 -2.99 -14.26
C ILE A 638 11.36 -2.71 -13.61
N PHE A 639 11.34 -2.06 -12.45
CA PHE A 639 10.11 -1.80 -11.72
C PHE A 639 9.15 -0.91 -12.51
N GLU A 640 9.62 0.21 -13.04
CA GLU A 640 8.81 1.18 -13.78
C GLU A 640 8.44 0.67 -15.19
N SER A 641 9.44 0.22 -15.96
CA SER A 641 9.23 -0.19 -17.37
C SER A 641 8.52 -1.52 -17.53
N LYS A 642 8.64 -2.44 -16.57
CA LYS A 642 8.03 -3.78 -16.64
C LYS A 642 6.91 -3.92 -15.63
N SER A 643 7.22 -3.91 -14.33
CA SER A 643 6.22 -4.25 -13.30
C SER A 643 5.06 -3.26 -13.23
N LEU A 644 5.33 -1.96 -13.27
CA LEU A 644 4.29 -0.93 -13.27
C LEU A 644 3.62 -0.74 -14.63
N THR A 645 4.16 -1.31 -15.71
CA THR A 645 3.63 -1.10 -17.08
C THR A 645 2.77 -2.27 -17.56
N LEU A 646 2.67 -3.36 -16.77
CA LEU A 646 1.74 -4.45 -17.05
C LEU A 646 0.31 -3.91 -17.21
N SER A 647 -0.36 -4.38 -18.26
CA SER A 647 -1.64 -3.86 -18.80
C SER A 647 -2.82 -3.95 -17.83
N GLU A 648 -2.67 -4.68 -16.74
CA GLU A 648 -3.71 -4.82 -15.72
C GLU A 648 -3.45 -3.83 -14.59
N ALA A 649 -3.71 -2.56 -14.88
CA ALA A 649 -3.55 -1.47 -13.93
C ALA A 649 -4.39 -1.61 -12.65
N LYS A 650 -5.34 -2.55 -12.67
CA LYS A 650 -6.33 -2.83 -11.63
C LYS A 650 -5.73 -3.39 -10.33
N PHE A 651 -4.50 -3.92 -10.36
CA PHE A 651 -3.93 -4.71 -9.26
C PHE A 651 -2.66 -4.10 -8.65
N ILE A 652 -2.30 -2.89 -9.10
CA ILE A 652 -1.15 -2.16 -8.57
C ILE A 652 -1.58 -1.43 -7.28
N PRO A 653 -0.85 -1.58 -6.16
CA PRO A 653 -1.24 -1.03 -4.86
C PRO A 653 -1.06 0.49 -4.73
N PHE A 654 -0.78 1.19 -5.82
CA PHE A 654 -0.57 2.64 -5.84
C PHE A 654 -1.79 3.34 -6.43
N LYS A 655 -2.13 4.49 -5.86
CA LYS A 655 -3.28 5.29 -6.31
C LYS A 655 -3.08 5.73 -7.76
N SER A 656 -4.16 5.79 -8.54
CA SER A 656 -4.12 6.40 -9.85
C SER A 656 -4.08 7.93 -9.75
N LEU A 657 -3.69 8.56 -10.85
CA LEU A 657 -3.65 10.02 -10.97
C LEU A 657 -4.97 10.71 -10.58
N ASN A 658 -6.12 10.12 -10.92
CA ASN A 658 -7.44 10.67 -10.58
C ASN A 658 -7.72 10.68 -9.08
N LYS A 659 -7.05 9.81 -8.30
CA LYS A 659 -7.18 9.68 -6.84
C LYS A 659 -6.06 10.40 -6.08
N ALA A 660 -5.22 11.17 -6.78
CA ALA A 660 -4.09 11.90 -6.23
C ALA A 660 -4.55 12.97 -5.21
N ARG A 661 -3.97 12.94 -4.02
CA ARG A 661 -4.01 13.99 -3.00
C ARG A 661 -2.58 14.41 -2.68
N THR A 662 -2.38 15.64 -2.21
CA THR A 662 -1.06 16.10 -1.72
C THR A 662 -0.47 15.09 -0.73
N GLY A 663 0.80 14.74 -0.90
CA GLY A 663 1.52 13.73 -0.13
C GLY A 663 1.28 12.27 -0.55
N SER A 664 0.30 11.98 -1.40
CA SER A 664 0.04 10.60 -1.86
C SER A 664 1.07 10.15 -2.89
N ILE A 665 1.48 8.88 -2.80
CA ILE A 665 2.24 8.20 -3.84
C ILE A 665 1.25 7.63 -4.86
N ILE A 666 1.47 7.98 -6.12
CA ILE A 666 0.61 7.62 -7.23
C ILE A 666 1.41 6.90 -8.31
N ARG A 667 0.74 6.03 -9.05
CA ARG A 667 1.22 5.53 -10.33
C ARG A 667 0.71 6.41 -11.46
N VAL A 668 1.63 6.89 -12.28
CA VAL A 668 1.33 7.55 -13.55
C VAL A 668 1.47 6.52 -14.67
N HIS A 669 0.42 6.33 -15.45
CA HIS A 669 0.40 5.31 -16.50
C HIS A 669 0.99 5.84 -17.82
N LYS A 670 1.68 5.00 -18.59
CA LYS A 670 2.25 5.43 -19.90
C LYS A 670 1.20 6.00 -20.88
N TYR A 671 -0.02 5.47 -20.84
CA TYR A 671 -1.12 5.91 -21.71
C TYR A 671 -2.01 6.97 -21.05
N SER A 672 -1.55 7.63 -19.98
CA SER A 672 -2.13 8.89 -19.57
C SER A 672 -1.81 9.94 -20.67
N LYS A 673 -2.47 9.81 -21.83
CA LYS A 673 -2.46 10.78 -22.92
C LYS A 673 -2.93 12.12 -22.35
N LYS A 674 -2.30 13.20 -22.82
CA LYS A 674 -2.65 14.62 -22.59
C LYS A 674 -3.97 14.77 -21.83
N LEU A 675 -3.82 15.08 -20.55
CA LEU A 675 -4.88 15.46 -19.61
C LEU A 675 -5.98 16.23 -20.33
N GLU A 676 -7.22 15.78 -20.16
CA GLU A 676 -8.41 16.44 -20.67
C GLU A 676 -8.38 17.94 -20.29
N SER A 677 -8.15 18.75 -21.32
CA SER A 677 -8.32 20.20 -21.55
C SER A 677 -8.24 21.28 -20.45
N ASP A 678 -8.22 21.02 -19.14
CA ASP A 678 -8.23 22.07 -18.10
C ASP A 678 -7.23 21.87 -16.93
N PHE A 679 -6.39 20.83 -16.96
CA PHE A 679 -5.54 20.45 -15.81
C PHE A 679 -4.06 20.20 -16.22
N GLU A 680 -3.15 21.06 -15.77
CA GLU A 680 -1.70 21.00 -16.03
C GLU A 680 -0.99 20.03 -15.07
N ILE A 681 -0.13 19.15 -15.58
CA ILE A 681 0.73 18.30 -14.74
C ILE A 681 2.18 18.64 -15.01
N GLU A 682 2.90 18.97 -13.95
CA GLU A 682 4.33 19.17 -13.94
C GLU A 682 5.00 17.97 -13.28
N ILE A 683 5.82 17.24 -14.02
CA ILE A 683 6.61 16.11 -13.51
C ILE A 683 8.04 16.60 -13.30
N LEU A 684 8.50 16.53 -12.06
CA LEU A 684 9.86 16.85 -11.66
C LEU A 684 10.73 15.60 -11.85
N GLU A 685 11.72 15.72 -12.74
CA GLU A 685 12.79 14.74 -12.92
C GLU A 685 13.90 15.00 -11.89
N ASP A 686 13.55 14.83 -10.62
CA ASP A 686 14.34 15.27 -9.47
C ASP A 686 15.30 14.21 -8.92
N PHE A 687 15.54 13.13 -9.65
CA PHE A 687 16.64 12.22 -9.35
C PHE A 687 18.01 12.93 -9.47
N LEU A 688 18.94 12.62 -8.57
CA LEU A 688 20.30 13.13 -8.65
C LEU A 688 20.94 12.70 -9.98
N SER A 689 21.67 13.61 -10.62
CA SER A 689 22.32 13.34 -11.91
C SER A 689 23.29 12.16 -11.86
N GLU A 690 23.91 11.94 -10.70
CA GLU A 690 24.81 10.80 -10.43
C GLU A 690 24.11 9.44 -10.59
N TYR A 691 22.80 9.36 -10.40
CA TYR A 691 22.05 8.11 -10.53
C TYR A 691 21.84 7.68 -11.99
N GLU A 692 22.02 8.60 -12.94
CA GLU A 692 21.85 8.36 -14.39
C GLU A 692 20.52 7.68 -14.75
N ILE A 693 19.46 7.90 -13.97
CA ILE A 693 18.14 7.33 -14.24
C ILE A 693 17.57 7.98 -15.51
N GLU A 694 17.06 7.16 -16.42
CA GLU A 694 16.50 7.68 -17.66
C GLU A 694 15.32 8.63 -17.41
N LYS A 695 15.29 9.71 -18.19
CA LYS A 695 14.14 10.60 -18.26
C LYS A 695 12.92 9.84 -18.76
N ILE A 696 11.78 10.09 -18.12
CA ILE A 696 10.52 9.43 -18.42
C ILE A 696 9.92 9.87 -19.75
N PHE A 697 10.28 11.08 -20.19
CA PHE A 697 9.86 11.63 -21.47
C PHE A 697 10.79 11.18 -22.61
N ASP A 698 10.21 10.83 -23.76
CA ASP A 698 10.91 10.66 -25.02
C ASP A 698 11.14 12.00 -25.75
N GLU A 699 11.75 11.94 -26.93
CA GLU A 699 12.07 13.12 -27.76
C GLU A 699 10.81 13.85 -28.25
N GLU A 700 9.67 13.18 -28.29
CA GLU A 700 8.36 13.73 -28.66
C GLU A 700 7.55 14.22 -27.45
N ASN A 701 8.16 14.24 -26.25
CA ASN A 701 7.53 14.54 -24.96
C ASN A 701 6.41 13.56 -24.55
N ASN A 702 6.43 12.31 -25.01
CA ASN A 702 5.54 11.26 -24.54
C ASN A 702 6.17 10.49 -23.36
N ILE A 703 5.32 9.97 -22.48
CA ILE A 703 5.72 9.13 -21.34
C ILE A 703 6.12 7.74 -21.87
N LYS A 704 7.40 7.37 -21.71
CA LYS A 704 7.97 6.09 -22.20
C LYS A 704 7.36 4.86 -21.52
N TYR A 705 7.21 4.92 -20.20
CA TYR A 705 6.69 3.83 -19.37
C TYR A 705 5.95 4.36 -18.14
N SER A 706 5.23 3.48 -17.43
CA SER A 706 4.54 3.88 -16.19
C SER A 706 5.55 4.05 -15.06
N PHE A 707 5.33 4.99 -14.15
CA PHE A 707 6.26 5.30 -13.07
C PHE A 707 5.54 5.70 -11.78
N LEU A 708 6.27 5.77 -10.66
CA LEU A 708 5.73 6.30 -9.40
C LEU A 708 6.09 7.77 -9.23
N ALA A 709 5.15 8.52 -8.67
CA ALA A 709 5.38 9.90 -8.27
C ALA A 709 4.69 10.21 -6.94
N LYS A 710 5.31 11.06 -6.10
CA LYS A 710 4.66 11.70 -4.94
C LYS A 710 4.03 13.01 -5.39
N VAL A 711 2.79 13.24 -4.97
CA VAL A 711 2.09 14.50 -5.27
C VAL A 711 2.60 15.59 -4.33
N LYS A 712 3.52 16.45 -4.78
CA LYS A 712 4.05 17.55 -3.97
C LYS A 712 3.00 18.61 -3.68
N SER A 713 2.22 18.96 -4.69
CA SER A 713 1.14 19.93 -4.58
C SER A 713 0.04 19.67 -5.60
N LYS A 714 -1.20 20.00 -5.21
CA LYS A 714 -2.38 19.91 -6.05
C LYS A 714 -3.18 21.21 -5.93
N PHE A 715 -3.21 21.97 -7.01
CA PHE A 715 -4.01 23.17 -7.21
C PHE A 715 -5.24 22.86 -8.07
N LYS A 716 -6.12 23.86 -8.23
CA LYS A 716 -7.37 23.71 -9.00
C LYS A 716 -7.13 23.24 -10.44
N ASN A 717 -6.07 23.75 -11.07
CA ASN A 717 -5.74 23.48 -12.48
C ASN A 717 -4.31 22.96 -12.68
N LYS A 718 -3.59 22.62 -11.60
CA LYS A 718 -2.18 22.19 -11.70
C LYS A 718 -1.83 21.15 -10.65
N MET A 719 -1.06 20.13 -11.01
CA MET A 719 -0.47 19.15 -10.07
C MET A 719 1.02 19.00 -10.32
N ILE A 720 1.81 19.08 -9.25
CA ILE A 720 3.26 18.93 -9.29
C ILE A 720 3.62 17.56 -8.70
N LEU A 721 4.34 16.75 -9.47
CA LEU A 721 4.67 15.37 -9.19
C LEU A 721 6.18 15.21 -9.09
N SER A 722 6.68 14.64 -7.99
CA SER A 722 8.10 14.29 -7.81
C SER A 722 8.31 12.81 -8.07
N ARG A 723 9.27 12.45 -8.94
CA ARG A 723 9.66 11.05 -9.13
C ARG A 723 10.53 10.55 -7.99
N LEU A 724 11.48 11.35 -7.51
CA LEU A 724 12.38 10.99 -6.42
C LEU A 724 11.63 10.75 -5.12
N GLU A 725 10.79 11.71 -4.69
CA GLU A 725 10.08 11.63 -3.40
C GLU A 725 9.08 10.48 -3.36
N ALA A 726 8.71 9.87 -4.50
CA ALA A 726 7.93 8.64 -4.50
C ALA A 726 8.65 7.48 -3.79
N TYR A 727 9.97 7.56 -3.66
CA TYR A 727 10.82 6.55 -3.03
C TYR A 727 11.44 7.03 -1.71
N PHE A 728 11.05 8.21 -1.21
CA PHE A 728 11.43 8.75 0.10
C PHE A 728 10.17 9.09 0.89
N GLU A 729 9.99 8.40 2.02
CA GLU A 729 8.86 8.64 2.94
C GLU A 729 8.93 10.03 3.59
#